data_AF-D1JBC1-F1
#
_entry.id   AF-D1JBC1-F1
#
_cell.length_a   1.000
_cell.length_b   1.000
_cell.length_c   1.000
_cell.angle_alpha   90.00
_cell.angle_beta   90.00
_cell.angle_gamma   90.00
#
_symmetry.space_group_name_H-M   'P 1'
#
loop_
_entity.id
_entity.type
_entity.pdbx_description
1 polymer ?
#
loop_
_entity_poly.entity_id
_entity_poly.type
_entity_poly.pdbx_seq_one_letter_code
_entity_poly.pdbx_strand_id
1 'polypeptide(L)'
;MKSKEEKELVGKYKTKDTSAKIALLGFFTALLILLFAVASVSAAEYQVHEGESIQAVINIANPGDTIIVHNGTYTENVVVNRSNITLRSANGSAVTIVESKRTDMHVFNITDQKNVTLEGFTITDASVALNTTKNDKVHSHAISALLLPPQYQQGSISVTSEPSGARVYLEGFVGPTFTTPHTFDKVSVGYSTITVSLEGYYDWSDTVQVQVDQTTYVHAQLKPKHKPTPPPPATGAISITSIPSGASICLDGQCWGMLYKTPDTLQGQVPGYHTVELSLAGYEKWSKEVYVTAGETKQVHATLTPKQQPPTTGTIRIDSTPSGATVELDGQTFVGPISATPATIPNLDPGRHTVKLSLDGYYDWGPKEVDVTAGETTPVHATMTPKPTPTPPPTTGAISVQSSPSGATIKLDDYIGPRTPHTFTTVSPGHHKLVLSLDGYYDWKTNVDVEAGHTAYVYKTLTPIPTTGTITVFSSPPGADIYLDTKYVGRTIYTITGVLPGPHTVKLCLEGYRDWSKTVLVTVGEPSYVHATLTPIPRTGAISVTSEPPGANIRLDGVPINALTPYTINNVVAGTHTLVLALTGYLDWSASVHVAPGETAEVDAPLIHRPIRAGIYMNNASNCVIISNRIMNITTTVNYSAVGIAIYNSSGNAIQNGAIINCGQGIWIASGSANRIEGNRIQNNSIAGTGVRLESGVTNTGIHENCFIDNVPQAWDDGTYNNWVSNFWSQPPGGTGNYTIPGAAGSADTDHLDVCPLP
;
A
#
# COMPACT_ATOMS: atom_id res chain seq x y z
N MET A 1 59.37 -46.56 -0.25
CA MET A 1 60.64 -46.12 -0.91
C MET A 1 60.58 -46.47 -2.40
N LYS A 2 61.53 -45.96 -3.18
CA LYS A 2 61.93 -46.27 -4.58
C LYS A 2 61.57 -47.69 -5.11
N SER A 3 61.32 -47.94 -6.41
CA SER A 3 61.22 -47.04 -7.59
C SER A 3 60.89 -47.79 -8.91
N LYS A 4 60.25 -47.09 -9.87
CA LYS A 4 60.44 -47.11 -11.36
C LYS A 4 60.60 -48.42 -12.17
N GLU A 5 59.90 -48.41 -13.34
CA GLU A 5 60.31 -48.99 -14.65
C GLU A 5 60.33 -50.53 -14.80
N GLU A 6 60.20 -51.14 -16.00
CA GLU A 6 60.22 -50.60 -17.39
C GLU A 6 59.18 -51.26 -18.36
N LYS A 7 59.50 -51.36 -19.66
CA LYS A 7 58.56 -51.36 -20.82
C LYS A 7 58.38 -52.71 -21.58
N GLU A 8 57.30 -52.72 -22.38
CA GLU A 8 57.12 -53.34 -23.73
C GLU A 8 57.44 -54.83 -24.01
N LEU A 9 56.48 -55.51 -24.67
CA LEU A 9 56.79 -56.53 -25.69
C LEU A 9 55.61 -56.73 -26.66
N VAL A 10 55.92 -56.92 -27.96
CA VAL A 10 54.96 -57.11 -29.07
C VAL A 10 55.01 -58.56 -29.56
N GLY A 11 53.86 -59.24 -29.72
CA GLY A 11 53.84 -60.66 -30.15
C GLY A 11 52.50 -61.13 -30.76
N LYS A 12 52.50 -61.38 -32.08
CA LYS A 12 51.32 -61.76 -32.90
C LYS A 12 50.68 -63.10 -32.51
N TYR A 13 49.35 -63.17 -32.58
CA TYR A 13 48.55 -64.42 -32.58
C TYR A 13 48.79 -65.29 -33.83
N LYS A 14 48.47 -66.59 -33.75
CA LYS A 14 48.45 -67.52 -34.89
C LYS A 14 47.29 -68.53 -34.83
N THR A 15 46.71 -68.78 -36.00
CA THR A 15 45.51 -69.57 -36.36
C THR A 15 45.40 -71.02 -35.86
N LYS A 16 44.16 -71.47 -35.56
CA LYS A 16 43.37 -72.56 -36.24
C LYS A 16 41.91 -72.53 -35.69
N ASP A 17 40.79 -72.77 -36.40
CA ASP A 17 40.40 -73.75 -37.45
C ASP A 17 40.07 -75.15 -36.84
N THR A 18 38.90 -75.81 -36.99
CA THR A 18 37.64 -75.61 -37.77
C THR A 18 36.48 -76.39 -37.11
N SER A 19 35.18 -76.12 -37.42
CA SER A 19 34.16 -77.16 -37.74
C SER A 19 32.72 -76.68 -38.04
N ALA A 20 32.05 -77.42 -38.95
CA ALA A 20 30.60 -77.65 -39.13
C ALA A 20 29.60 -76.47 -39.26
N LYS A 21 28.92 -76.43 -40.42
CA LYS A 21 27.80 -75.54 -40.78
C LYS A 21 26.45 -76.14 -40.31
N ILE A 22 25.42 -75.31 -40.12
CA ILE A 22 24.13 -75.33 -40.87
C ILE A 22 23.12 -74.28 -40.32
N ALA A 23 22.35 -73.66 -41.22
CA ALA A 23 21.10 -72.91 -41.01
C ALA A 23 21.00 -71.81 -39.93
N LEU A 24 21.42 -70.58 -40.28
CA LEU A 24 20.45 -69.48 -40.50
C LEU A 24 21.07 -68.41 -41.41
N LEU A 25 20.43 -68.09 -42.54
CA LEU A 25 20.96 -67.16 -43.55
C LEU A 25 20.09 -65.91 -43.66
N GLY A 26 20.71 -64.72 -43.58
CA GLY A 26 20.13 -63.48 -44.10
C GLY A 26 19.35 -62.59 -43.12
N PHE A 27 19.95 -62.15 -42.01
CA PHE A 27 19.38 -61.03 -41.21
C PHE A 27 20.38 -60.06 -40.56
N PHE A 28 21.70 -60.18 -40.80
CA PHE A 28 22.72 -59.44 -40.03
C PHE A 28 23.80 -58.68 -40.84
N THR A 29 23.53 -58.40 -42.11
CA THR A 29 24.45 -57.61 -42.99
C THR A 29 23.80 -56.38 -43.64
N ALA A 30 22.59 -56.00 -43.22
CA ALA A 30 21.91 -54.77 -43.67
C ALA A 30 21.82 -53.68 -42.58
N LEU A 31 21.98 -54.03 -41.30
CA LEU A 31 21.68 -53.15 -40.17
C LEU A 31 22.85 -52.26 -39.71
N LEU A 32 24.07 -52.45 -40.26
CA LEU A 32 25.28 -51.72 -39.85
C LEU A 32 25.69 -50.58 -40.81
N ILE A 33 24.93 -50.35 -41.88
CA ILE A 33 25.14 -49.23 -42.82
C ILE A 33 24.03 -48.17 -42.69
N LEU A 34 22.93 -48.48 -42.00
CA LEU A 34 21.74 -47.63 -41.88
C LEU A 34 21.64 -46.83 -40.57
N LEU A 35 22.78 -46.49 -39.95
CA LEU A 35 22.80 -45.78 -38.65
C LEU A 35 23.81 -44.62 -38.54
N PHE A 36 24.52 -44.28 -39.63
CA PHE A 36 25.30 -43.04 -39.74
C PHE A 36 24.97 -42.24 -41.01
N ALA A 37 23.70 -42.31 -41.43
CA ALA A 37 23.07 -41.18 -42.11
C ALA A 37 22.70 -40.10 -41.07
N VAL A 38 23.71 -39.56 -40.39
CA VAL A 38 23.56 -38.25 -39.74
C VAL A 38 23.38 -37.29 -40.89
N ALA A 39 22.14 -36.89 -41.15
CA ALA A 39 21.88 -35.82 -42.10
C ALA A 39 22.68 -34.60 -41.61
N SER A 40 23.66 -34.17 -42.41
CA SER A 40 24.41 -32.96 -42.13
C SER A 40 23.41 -31.81 -42.14
N VAL A 41 22.98 -31.39 -40.96
CA VAL A 41 22.20 -30.16 -40.79
C VAL A 41 23.15 -29.04 -41.16
N SER A 42 23.11 -28.65 -42.43
CA SER A 42 23.73 -27.41 -42.87
C SER A 42 23.16 -26.29 -42.00
N ALA A 43 24.04 -25.44 -41.48
CA ALA A 43 23.63 -24.14 -40.97
C ALA A 43 22.71 -23.48 -42.01
N ALA A 44 21.57 -22.99 -41.55
CA ALA A 44 20.69 -22.20 -42.39
C ALA A 44 21.30 -20.80 -42.58
N GLU A 45 21.29 -20.29 -43.81
CA GLU A 45 21.58 -18.88 -44.09
C GLU A 45 20.27 -18.11 -44.25
N TYR A 46 19.88 -17.39 -43.21
CA TYR A 46 18.78 -16.44 -43.28
C TYR A 46 19.23 -15.14 -43.93
N GLN A 47 18.34 -14.50 -44.68
CA GLN A 47 18.56 -13.24 -45.38
C GLN A 47 17.61 -12.19 -44.79
N VAL A 48 18.15 -11.05 -44.38
CA VAL A 48 17.38 -9.91 -43.83
C VAL A 48 17.61 -8.68 -44.72
N HIS A 49 16.56 -8.11 -45.26
CA HIS A 49 16.59 -6.95 -46.16
C HIS A 49 16.07 -5.68 -45.47
N GLU A 50 16.35 -4.50 -46.04
CA GLU A 50 15.95 -3.22 -45.45
C GLU A 50 14.42 -3.14 -45.24
N GLY A 51 14.00 -2.75 -44.04
CA GLY A 51 12.60 -2.72 -43.62
C GLY A 51 12.09 -3.99 -42.93
N GLU A 52 12.85 -5.09 -42.97
CA GLU A 52 12.62 -6.29 -42.16
C GLU A 52 13.25 -6.14 -40.75
N SER A 53 13.11 -7.14 -39.87
CA SER A 53 13.69 -7.14 -38.51
C SER A 53 14.69 -8.29 -38.32
N ILE A 54 15.90 -7.93 -37.90
CA ILE A 54 16.96 -8.87 -37.51
C ILE A 54 16.51 -9.64 -36.26
N GLN A 55 15.84 -8.98 -35.30
CA GLN A 55 15.33 -9.64 -34.09
C GLN A 55 14.36 -10.79 -34.41
N ALA A 56 13.45 -10.58 -35.37
CA ALA A 56 12.49 -11.61 -35.72
C ALA A 56 13.17 -12.87 -36.28
N VAL A 57 14.27 -12.71 -37.03
CA VAL A 57 15.06 -13.83 -37.55
C VAL A 57 15.88 -14.53 -36.46
N ILE A 58 16.49 -13.80 -35.52
CA ILE A 58 17.16 -14.39 -34.34
C ILE A 58 16.20 -15.31 -33.56
N ASN A 59 14.92 -14.90 -33.43
CA ASN A 59 13.94 -15.68 -32.70
C ASN A 59 13.69 -17.07 -33.32
N ILE A 60 13.83 -17.24 -34.65
CA ILE A 60 13.66 -18.54 -35.33
C ILE A 60 14.96 -19.29 -35.63
N ALA A 61 16.11 -18.62 -35.54
CA ALA A 61 17.42 -19.21 -35.83
C ALA A 61 17.86 -20.24 -34.78
N ASN A 62 18.57 -21.28 -35.24
CA ASN A 62 19.06 -22.40 -34.45
C ASN A 62 20.57 -22.30 -34.21
N PRO A 63 21.11 -22.96 -33.17
CA PRO A 63 22.57 -23.06 -32.97
C PRO A 63 23.27 -23.68 -34.19
N GLY A 64 24.13 -22.90 -34.83
CA GLY A 64 24.82 -23.19 -36.08
C GLY A 64 24.51 -22.17 -37.18
N ASP A 65 23.32 -21.57 -37.16
CA ASP A 65 22.79 -20.77 -38.26
C ASP A 65 23.48 -19.41 -38.42
N THR A 66 23.42 -18.89 -39.65
CA THR A 66 23.97 -17.58 -40.03
C THR A 66 22.85 -16.66 -40.51
N ILE A 67 22.88 -15.41 -40.05
CA ILE A 67 21.93 -14.35 -40.39
C ILE A 67 22.70 -13.29 -41.20
N ILE A 68 22.43 -13.26 -42.51
CA ILE A 68 22.99 -12.31 -43.47
C ILE A 68 22.09 -11.08 -43.52
N VAL A 69 22.63 -9.95 -43.09
CA VAL A 69 21.91 -8.67 -43.11
C VAL A 69 22.41 -7.84 -44.29
N HIS A 70 21.51 -7.53 -45.21
CA HIS A 70 21.82 -6.77 -46.43
C HIS A 70 21.93 -5.27 -46.15
N ASN A 71 22.35 -4.52 -47.17
CA ASN A 71 22.53 -3.07 -47.06
C ASN A 71 21.22 -2.38 -46.66
N GLY A 72 21.30 -1.41 -45.75
CA GLY A 72 20.16 -0.65 -45.28
C GLY A 72 20.32 -0.12 -43.85
N THR A 73 19.31 0.60 -43.37
CA THR A 73 19.21 1.08 -41.98
C THR A 73 18.13 0.31 -41.22
N TYR A 74 18.55 -0.36 -40.15
CA TYR A 74 17.72 -1.22 -39.30
C TYR A 74 17.49 -0.53 -37.96
N THR A 75 16.40 0.23 -37.86
CA THR A 75 16.04 0.93 -36.61
C THR A 75 15.35 -0.03 -35.63
N GLU A 76 16.15 -0.77 -34.85
CA GLU A 76 15.69 -1.73 -33.81
C GLU A 76 16.63 -1.73 -32.57
N ASN A 77 16.36 -2.61 -31.60
CA ASN A 77 17.26 -2.90 -30.48
C ASN A 77 17.31 -4.43 -30.36
N VAL A 78 18.47 -5.01 -30.65
CA VAL A 78 18.63 -6.45 -30.91
C VAL A 78 19.06 -7.18 -29.64
N VAL A 79 18.21 -8.09 -29.16
CA VAL A 79 18.51 -9.06 -28.12
C VAL A 79 18.92 -10.38 -28.77
N VAL A 80 20.23 -10.66 -28.75
CA VAL A 80 20.78 -11.94 -29.20
C VAL A 80 20.58 -12.95 -28.07
N ASN A 81 19.47 -13.68 -28.13
CA ASN A 81 19.05 -14.69 -27.14
C ASN A 81 19.37 -16.13 -27.57
N ARG A 82 20.26 -16.29 -28.56
CA ARG A 82 20.72 -17.57 -29.10
C ARG A 82 22.25 -17.66 -29.00
N SER A 83 22.74 -18.84 -28.64
CA SER A 83 24.17 -19.17 -28.64
C SER A 83 24.56 -19.88 -29.93
N ASN A 84 25.83 -19.77 -30.31
CA ASN A 84 26.42 -20.39 -31.49
C ASN A 84 25.73 -19.97 -32.80
N ILE A 85 25.53 -18.67 -33.01
CA ILE A 85 25.01 -18.11 -34.27
C ILE A 85 25.92 -16.99 -34.78
N THR A 86 25.91 -16.78 -36.10
CA THR A 86 26.63 -15.68 -36.76
C THR A 86 25.66 -14.65 -37.30
N LEU A 87 25.79 -13.40 -36.87
CA LEU A 87 25.18 -12.24 -37.51
C LEU A 87 26.25 -11.56 -38.35
N ARG A 88 26.03 -11.41 -39.66
CA ARG A 88 27.01 -10.84 -40.59
C ARG A 88 26.36 -9.87 -41.57
N SER A 89 26.95 -8.68 -41.73
CA SER A 89 26.61 -7.79 -42.84
C SER A 89 27.05 -8.38 -44.18
N ALA A 90 26.17 -8.37 -45.18
CA ALA A 90 26.46 -8.85 -46.53
C ALA A 90 27.60 -8.09 -47.23
N ASN A 91 27.80 -6.80 -46.90
CA ASN A 91 28.77 -5.92 -47.56
C ASN A 91 29.57 -5.04 -46.57
N GLY A 92 29.70 -5.48 -45.31
CA GLY A 92 30.45 -4.78 -44.26
C GLY A 92 29.78 -3.54 -43.68
N SER A 93 30.50 -2.84 -42.81
CA SER A 93 29.93 -1.84 -41.89
C SER A 93 29.63 -0.49 -42.54
N ALA A 94 30.16 -0.23 -43.73
CA ALA A 94 29.95 1.03 -44.46
C ALA A 94 28.51 1.21 -45.00
N VAL A 95 27.73 0.12 -45.14
CA VAL A 95 26.43 0.12 -45.82
C VAL A 95 25.30 -0.61 -45.07
N THR A 96 25.61 -1.24 -43.94
CA THR A 96 24.64 -1.94 -43.09
C THR A 96 24.68 -1.34 -41.69
N ILE A 97 23.63 -0.58 -41.36
CA ILE A 97 23.55 0.27 -40.17
C ILE A 97 22.44 -0.26 -39.26
N VAL A 98 22.76 -0.51 -38.00
CA VAL A 98 21.76 -0.78 -36.95
C VAL A 98 21.66 0.45 -36.05
N GLU A 99 20.47 1.03 -35.99
CA GLU A 99 20.17 2.29 -35.30
C GLU A 99 19.26 2.04 -34.10
N SER A 100 19.56 2.60 -32.93
CA SER A 100 18.81 2.34 -31.70
C SER A 100 17.34 2.84 -31.76
N LYS A 101 16.37 1.95 -31.93
CA LYS A 101 14.93 2.31 -31.90
C LYS A 101 14.46 2.96 -30.59
N ARG A 102 15.12 2.61 -29.48
CA ARG A 102 14.98 3.18 -28.15
C ARG A 102 16.35 3.60 -27.61
N THR A 103 16.41 4.84 -27.13
CA THR A 103 17.64 5.46 -26.62
C THR A 103 17.89 5.21 -25.13
N ASP A 104 17.01 4.45 -24.48
CA ASP A 104 17.13 3.98 -23.09
C ASP A 104 17.49 2.48 -23.01
N MET A 105 17.83 1.85 -24.14
CA MET A 105 18.25 0.45 -24.24
C MET A 105 19.56 0.31 -25.03
N HIS A 106 20.23 -0.83 -24.91
CA HIS A 106 21.39 -1.17 -25.74
C HIS A 106 20.99 -1.40 -27.21
N VAL A 107 21.89 -1.18 -28.17
CA VAL A 107 21.62 -1.45 -29.60
C VAL A 107 21.72 -2.94 -29.89
N PHE A 108 22.75 -3.60 -29.37
CA PHE A 108 22.86 -5.06 -29.24
C PHE A 108 22.98 -5.46 -27.76
N ASN A 109 22.29 -6.54 -27.38
CA ASN A 109 22.36 -7.17 -26.06
C ASN A 109 22.65 -8.67 -26.23
N ILE A 110 23.79 -9.11 -25.71
CA ILE A 110 24.27 -10.50 -25.70
C ILE A 110 24.38 -10.95 -24.24
N THR A 111 23.26 -11.37 -23.64
CA THR A 111 23.21 -11.85 -22.25
C THR A 111 23.04 -13.36 -22.19
N ASP A 112 23.83 -14.03 -21.35
CA ASP A 112 23.86 -15.50 -21.13
C ASP A 112 24.23 -16.35 -22.37
N GLN A 113 24.78 -15.74 -23.43
CA GLN A 113 25.09 -16.44 -24.69
C GLN A 113 26.57 -16.80 -24.88
N LYS A 114 26.82 -17.80 -25.73
CA LYS A 114 28.17 -18.28 -26.07
C LYS A 114 28.37 -18.41 -27.56
N ASN A 115 29.61 -18.27 -28.03
CA ASN A 115 29.98 -18.46 -29.44
C ASN A 115 29.14 -17.59 -30.42
N VAL A 116 28.76 -16.37 -30.03
CA VAL A 116 28.05 -15.44 -30.92
C VAL A 116 29.08 -14.66 -31.75
N THR A 117 28.95 -14.69 -33.08
CA THR A 117 29.70 -13.80 -33.97
C THR A 117 28.83 -12.64 -34.40
N LEU A 118 29.32 -11.41 -34.26
CA LEU A 118 28.71 -10.19 -34.79
C LEU A 118 29.74 -9.52 -35.71
N GLU A 119 29.46 -9.48 -37.02
CA GLU A 119 30.44 -9.14 -38.05
C GLU A 119 29.96 -8.00 -38.97
N GLY A 120 30.73 -6.92 -39.01
CA GLY A 120 30.64 -5.92 -40.08
C GLY A 120 29.42 -4.99 -40.04
N PHE A 121 28.93 -4.58 -38.87
CA PHE A 121 27.83 -3.60 -38.75
C PHE A 121 28.35 -2.20 -38.39
N THR A 122 27.72 -1.13 -38.90
CA THR A 122 27.73 0.15 -38.16
C THR A 122 26.64 0.09 -37.11
N ILE A 123 26.97 0.46 -35.87
CA ILE A 123 26.08 0.38 -34.71
C ILE A 123 26.03 1.78 -34.09
N THR A 124 24.86 2.41 -34.11
CA THR A 124 24.70 3.81 -33.71
C THR A 124 23.44 4.02 -32.88
N ASP A 125 23.47 5.06 -32.07
CA ASP A 125 22.26 5.67 -31.53
C ASP A 125 21.40 6.24 -32.66
N ALA A 126 20.08 6.23 -32.47
CA ALA A 126 19.19 7.10 -33.23
C ALA A 126 19.58 8.56 -32.97
N SER A 127 19.73 9.33 -34.06
CA SER A 127 20.24 10.70 -33.98
C SER A 127 19.40 11.55 -33.01
N VAL A 128 20.06 12.20 -32.04
CA VAL A 128 19.41 12.90 -30.91
C VAL A 128 18.88 14.28 -31.36
N ALA A 129 17.91 14.26 -32.27
CA ALA A 129 17.45 15.40 -33.04
C ALA A 129 16.26 16.15 -32.39
N LEU A 130 16.50 16.84 -31.26
CA LEU A 130 15.55 17.84 -30.73
C LEU A 130 16.19 19.14 -30.20
N ASN A 131 17.28 19.63 -30.84
CA ASN A 131 17.48 21.09 -30.88
C ASN A 131 18.34 21.61 -32.06
N THR A 132 17.95 21.31 -33.31
CA THR A 132 18.44 22.05 -34.49
C THR A 132 17.27 22.46 -35.40
N THR A 133 17.51 23.49 -36.22
CA THR A 133 16.49 24.20 -37.01
C THR A 133 16.01 23.44 -38.24
N LYS A 134 14.93 23.94 -38.87
CA LYS A 134 14.34 23.45 -40.14
C LYS A 134 15.38 23.08 -41.21
N ASN A 135 15.05 22.03 -41.95
CA ASN A 135 15.84 21.37 -43.01
C ASN A 135 17.05 20.61 -42.41
N ASP A 136 17.12 19.27 -42.49
CA ASP A 136 16.69 18.43 -43.61
C ASP A 136 15.59 17.39 -43.33
N LYS A 137 14.81 17.05 -44.37
CA LYS A 137 13.94 15.88 -44.41
C LYS A 137 14.67 14.69 -45.05
N VAL A 138 15.52 14.01 -44.29
CA VAL A 138 16.03 12.69 -44.71
C VAL A 138 15.07 11.61 -44.20
N HIS A 139 14.17 11.21 -45.09
CA HIS A 139 13.55 9.88 -45.16
C HIS A 139 13.35 9.11 -43.85
N SER A 140 12.28 9.43 -43.12
CA SER A 140 11.66 8.50 -42.17
C SER A 140 10.97 7.34 -42.91
N HIS A 141 11.77 6.39 -43.41
CA HIS A 141 11.24 5.12 -43.93
C HIS A 141 10.76 4.22 -42.78
N ALA A 142 10.08 3.13 -43.12
CA ALA A 142 9.18 2.41 -42.23
C ALA A 142 9.83 2.03 -40.88
N ILE A 143 9.06 2.21 -39.79
CA ILE A 143 9.36 1.56 -38.51
C ILE A 143 9.45 0.06 -38.79
N SER A 144 10.65 -0.52 -38.67
CA SER A 144 10.80 -1.98 -38.76
C SER A 144 9.88 -2.62 -37.74
N ALA A 145 8.90 -3.36 -38.25
CA ALA A 145 7.92 -4.06 -37.44
C ALA A 145 8.53 -5.38 -36.98
N LEU A 146 8.18 -5.86 -35.79
CA LEU A 146 8.62 -7.15 -35.26
C LEU A 146 7.97 -8.36 -35.98
N LEU A 147 7.53 -8.17 -37.23
CA LEU A 147 7.16 -9.27 -38.10
C LEU A 147 8.43 -9.93 -38.64
N LEU A 148 8.39 -11.25 -38.65
CA LEU A 148 9.34 -12.09 -39.36
C LEU A 148 9.34 -11.73 -40.87
N PRO A 149 10.48 -11.78 -41.59
CA PRO A 149 10.51 -11.53 -43.03
C PRO A 149 9.47 -12.37 -43.79
N PRO A 150 8.77 -11.85 -44.82
CA PRO A 150 7.68 -12.55 -45.50
C PRO A 150 8.05 -13.95 -46.01
N GLN A 151 9.27 -14.13 -46.51
CA GLN A 151 9.86 -15.39 -46.95
C GLN A 151 9.96 -16.48 -45.87
N TYR A 152 9.86 -16.11 -44.59
CA TYR A 152 9.88 -17.03 -43.45
C TYR A 152 8.54 -17.09 -42.69
N GLN A 153 7.57 -16.23 -43.02
CA GLN A 153 6.22 -16.29 -42.45
C GLN A 153 5.47 -17.52 -42.97
N GLN A 154 5.00 -18.35 -42.04
CA GLN A 154 4.30 -19.60 -42.31
C GLN A 154 2.97 -19.66 -41.56
N GLY A 155 2.03 -20.42 -42.11
CA GLY A 155 0.77 -20.83 -41.47
C GLY A 155 0.36 -22.22 -41.93
N SER A 156 -0.89 -22.59 -41.68
CA SER A 156 -1.46 -23.87 -42.13
C SER A 156 -2.78 -23.64 -42.87
N ILE A 157 -3.17 -24.58 -43.73
CA ILE A 157 -4.48 -24.59 -44.40
C ILE A 157 -5.15 -25.93 -44.12
N SER A 158 -6.27 -25.93 -43.39
CA SER A 158 -7.04 -27.15 -43.13
C SER A 158 -8.28 -27.17 -44.02
N VAL A 159 -8.30 -28.07 -44.99
CA VAL A 159 -9.33 -28.18 -46.02
C VAL A 159 -10.27 -29.35 -45.72
N THR A 160 -11.55 -29.03 -45.66
CA THR A 160 -12.67 -29.96 -45.46
C THR A 160 -13.70 -29.74 -46.57
N SER A 161 -14.62 -30.69 -46.79
CA SER A 161 -15.71 -30.52 -47.76
C SER A 161 -16.98 -31.22 -47.33
N GLU A 162 -18.10 -30.77 -47.89
CA GLU A 162 -19.37 -31.49 -47.84
C GLU A 162 -19.90 -31.69 -49.28
N PRO A 163 -20.08 -32.95 -49.74
CA PRO A 163 -19.70 -34.20 -49.07
C PRO A 163 -18.17 -34.34 -48.87
N SER A 164 -17.77 -35.15 -47.89
CA SER A 164 -16.37 -35.41 -47.54
C SER A 164 -15.70 -36.44 -48.48
N GLY A 165 -14.36 -36.49 -48.47
CA GLY A 165 -13.58 -37.38 -49.34
C GLY A 165 -13.30 -36.82 -50.74
N ALA A 166 -13.63 -35.54 -50.97
CA ALA A 166 -13.28 -34.82 -52.20
C ALA A 166 -11.75 -34.72 -52.35
N ARG A 167 -11.25 -34.74 -53.58
CA ARG A 167 -9.81 -34.53 -53.84
C ARG A 167 -9.46 -33.08 -53.60
N VAL A 168 -8.35 -32.81 -52.91
CA VAL A 168 -7.88 -31.46 -52.61
C VAL A 168 -6.48 -31.23 -53.18
N TYR A 169 -6.31 -30.06 -53.80
CA TYR A 169 -5.07 -29.57 -54.38
C TYR A 169 -4.77 -28.18 -53.82
N LEU A 170 -3.52 -27.95 -53.43
CA LEU A 170 -2.98 -26.66 -53.00
C LEU A 170 -1.90 -26.23 -53.99
N GLU A 171 -2.00 -25.01 -54.51
CA GLU A 171 -1.03 -24.45 -55.46
C GLU A 171 0.39 -24.39 -54.85
N GLY A 172 1.40 -24.80 -55.62
CA GLY A 172 2.80 -24.85 -55.19
C GLY A 172 3.19 -26.06 -54.30
N PHE A 173 2.24 -26.79 -53.72
CA PHE A 173 2.54 -27.91 -52.82
C PHE A 173 2.78 -29.23 -53.56
N VAL A 174 4.02 -29.76 -53.51
CA VAL A 174 4.40 -31.01 -54.19
C VAL A 174 4.28 -32.20 -53.23
N GLY A 175 3.34 -33.11 -53.49
CA GLY A 175 3.09 -34.28 -52.65
C GLY A 175 2.19 -35.34 -53.30
N PRO A 176 1.78 -36.39 -52.56
CA PRO A 176 0.76 -37.34 -53.02
C PRO A 176 -0.61 -36.66 -53.22
N THR A 177 -1.56 -37.35 -53.85
CA THR A 177 -2.94 -36.85 -53.95
C THR A 177 -3.63 -36.90 -52.59
N PHE A 178 -4.07 -35.75 -52.09
CA PHE A 178 -4.77 -35.61 -50.82
C PHE A 178 -6.30 -35.62 -51.01
N THR A 179 -7.03 -36.00 -49.97
CA THR A 179 -8.51 -35.94 -49.90
C THR A 179 -8.96 -35.25 -48.62
N THR A 180 -10.13 -34.65 -48.64
CA THR A 180 -10.71 -33.96 -47.47
C THR A 180 -11.21 -34.96 -46.41
N PRO A 181 -10.95 -34.76 -45.10
CA PRO A 181 -10.21 -33.65 -44.50
C PRO A 181 -8.68 -33.81 -44.59
N HIS A 182 -7.97 -32.71 -44.92
CA HIS A 182 -6.50 -32.66 -44.89
C HIS A 182 -6.00 -31.30 -44.40
N THR A 183 -4.85 -31.26 -43.73
CA THR A 183 -4.19 -30.01 -43.32
C THR A 183 -2.80 -29.95 -43.95
N PHE A 184 -2.56 -28.89 -44.72
CA PHE A 184 -1.23 -28.50 -45.19
C PHE A 184 -0.59 -27.61 -44.13
N ASP A 185 0.55 -28.04 -43.56
CA ASP A 185 1.34 -27.25 -42.64
C ASP A 185 2.52 -26.57 -43.34
N LYS A 186 3.02 -25.47 -42.76
CA LYS A 186 4.14 -24.66 -43.28
C LYS A 186 3.88 -24.03 -44.65
N VAL A 187 2.63 -23.66 -44.92
CA VAL A 187 2.26 -22.91 -46.12
C VAL A 187 2.72 -21.46 -45.97
N SER A 188 3.34 -20.89 -47.01
CA SER A 188 3.77 -19.49 -47.01
C SER A 188 2.60 -18.53 -46.81
N VAL A 189 2.80 -17.50 -45.99
CA VAL A 189 1.79 -16.47 -45.72
C VAL A 189 1.55 -15.59 -46.95
N GLY A 190 0.28 -15.31 -47.25
CA GLY A 190 -0.14 -14.69 -48.50
C GLY A 190 -1.39 -15.37 -49.08
N TYR A 191 -1.70 -15.08 -50.34
CA TYR A 191 -2.82 -15.72 -51.03
C TYR A 191 -2.41 -17.09 -51.59
N SER A 192 -3.22 -18.11 -51.32
CA SER A 192 -3.01 -19.49 -51.80
C SER A 192 -4.31 -20.04 -52.39
N THR A 193 -4.24 -20.64 -53.58
CA THR A 193 -5.40 -21.25 -54.25
C THR A 193 -5.58 -22.69 -53.81
N ILE A 194 -6.76 -23.01 -53.28
CA ILE A 194 -7.23 -24.37 -53.01
C ILE A 194 -8.21 -24.75 -54.12
N THR A 195 -8.14 -25.98 -54.62
CA THR A 195 -9.19 -26.59 -55.44
C THR A 195 -9.64 -27.91 -54.84
N VAL A 196 -10.96 -28.08 -54.73
CA VAL A 196 -11.65 -29.24 -54.16
C VAL A 196 -12.67 -29.78 -55.19
N SER A 197 -12.55 -31.07 -55.53
CA SER A 197 -13.33 -31.71 -56.59
C SER A 197 -14.02 -33.00 -56.12
N LEU A 198 -15.33 -33.08 -56.35
CA LEU A 198 -16.17 -34.27 -56.11
C LEU A 198 -17.26 -34.40 -57.18
N GLU A 199 -17.52 -35.63 -57.61
CA GLU A 199 -18.50 -35.97 -58.64
C GLU A 199 -19.96 -35.66 -58.24
N GLY A 200 -20.77 -35.22 -59.21
CA GLY A 200 -22.19 -34.86 -59.02
C GLY A 200 -22.42 -33.40 -58.63
N TYR A 201 -21.42 -32.72 -58.08
CA TYR A 201 -21.49 -31.33 -57.64
C TYR A 201 -20.89 -30.38 -58.71
N TYR A 202 -20.66 -29.12 -58.35
CA TYR A 202 -19.74 -28.26 -59.08
C TYR A 202 -18.39 -28.27 -58.37
N ASP A 203 -17.29 -28.29 -59.13
CA ASP A 203 -15.95 -28.08 -58.58
C ASP A 203 -15.90 -26.76 -57.80
N TRP A 204 -15.13 -26.76 -56.71
CA TRP A 204 -15.02 -25.65 -55.78
C TRP A 204 -13.56 -25.23 -55.71
N SER A 205 -13.28 -23.96 -56.02
CA SER A 205 -11.96 -23.36 -55.86
C SER A 205 -12.11 -22.04 -55.12
N ASP A 206 -11.14 -21.73 -54.27
CA ASP A 206 -11.09 -20.48 -53.51
C ASP A 206 -9.64 -20.08 -53.28
N THR A 207 -9.38 -18.77 -53.24
CA THR A 207 -8.05 -18.21 -53.02
C THR A 207 -8.03 -17.56 -51.65
N VAL A 208 -7.60 -18.32 -50.65
CA VAL A 208 -7.63 -17.91 -49.25
C VAL A 208 -6.36 -17.16 -48.86
N GLN A 209 -6.48 -16.23 -47.92
CA GLN A 209 -5.32 -15.56 -47.34
C GLN A 209 -4.80 -16.37 -46.14
N VAL A 210 -3.68 -17.05 -46.32
CA VAL A 210 -2.91 -17.68 -45.23
C VAL A 210 -2.37 -16.57 -44.32
N GLN A 211 -2.51 -16.73 -43.01
CA GLN A 211 -2.03 -15.79 -42.00
C GLN A 211 -0.98 -16.46 -41.10
N VAL A 212 -0.06 -15.65 -40.54
CA VAL A 212 1.05 -16.11 -39.70
C VAL A 212 0.55 -16.92 -38.51
N ASP A 213 1.11 -18.12 -38.32
CA ASP A 213 0.81 -19.06 -37.22
C ASP A 213 -0.69 -19.44 -37.08
N GLN A 214 -1.52 -19.21 -38.11
CA GLN A 214 -2.93 -19.57 -38.12
C GLN A 214 -3.23 -20.72 -39.08
N THR A 215 -4.10 -21.62 -38.63
CA THR A 215 -4.79 -22.57 -39.50
C THR A 215 -5.94 -21.87 -40.19
N THR A 216 -5.79 -21.61 -41.49
CA THR A 216 -6.87 -21.12 -42.34
C THR A 216 -7.82 -22.29 -42.62
N TYR A 217 -9.00 -22.26 -42.02
CA TYR A 217 -10.01 -23.32 -42.17
C TYR A 217 -10.83 -23.09 -43.43
N VAL A 218 -10.74 -24.04 -44.34
CA VAL A 218 -11.38 -24.02 -45.66
C VAL A 218 -12.44 -25.10 -45.69
N HIS A 219 -13.69 -24.73 -45.95
CA HIS A 219 -14.81 -25.68 -45.99
C HIS A 219 -15.56 -25.60 -47.31
N ALA A 220 -15.22 -26.51 -48.22
CA ALA A 220 -15.80 -26.60 -49.55
C ALA A 220 -17.22 -27.17 -49.49
N GLN A 221 -18.20 -26.29 -49.36
CA GLN A 221 -19.62 -26.59 -49.53
C GLN A 221 -19.93 -26.80 -51.02
N LEU A 222 -19.86 -28.05 -51.46
CA LEU A 222 -20.06 -28.42 -52.85
C LEU A 222 -21.56 -28.35 -53.16
N LYS A 223 -21.96 -27.50 -54.11
CA LYS A 223 -23.39 -27.16 -54.28
C LYS A 223 -24.19 -28.22 -55.03
N PRO A 224 -25.15 -28.93 -54.40
CA PRO A 224 -26.24 -29.55 -55.14
C PRO A 224 -27.14 -28.43 -55.70
N LYS A 225 -27.88 -28.73 -56.76
CA LYS A 225 -28.33 -27.70 -57.71
C LYS A 225 -29.82 -27.30 -57.48
N HIS A 226 -30.19 -26.55 -56.40
CA HIS A 226 -31.32 -25.54 -56.20
C HIS A 226 -31.71 -25.21 -54.70
N LYS A 227 -32.65 -24.23 -54.38
CA LYS A 227 -32.85 -23.54 -53.03
C LYS A 227 -34.32 -22.97 -52.68
N PRO A 228 -34.68 -22.19 -51.56
CA PRO A 228 -35.93 -22.32 -50.71
C PRO A 228 -36.80 -21.05 -50.23
N THR A 229 -37.03 -20.75 -48.90
CA THR A 229 -38.33 -20.31 -48.17
C THR A 229 -38.41 -19.00 -47.19
N PRO A 230 -39.54 -18.63 -46.43
CA PRO A 230 -39.89 -17.28 -45.77
C PRO A 230 -40.21 -17.08 -44.18
N PRO A 231 -40.68 -15.91 -43.57
CA PRO A 231 -40.68 -15.51 -42.07
C PRO A 231 -41.92 -14.81 -41.25
N PRO A 232 -41.89 -14.52 -39.87
CA PRO A 232 -43.05 -14.15 -38.88
C PRO A 232 -42.95 -13.04 -37.67
N PRO A 233 -43.97 -12.78 -36.71
CA PRO A 233 -44.12 -11.63 -35.66
C PRO A 233 -44.64 -11.85 -34.12
N ALA A 234 -44.89 -10.81 -33.22
CA ALA A 234 -45.32 -10.87 -31.71
C ALA A 234 -45.97 -9.60 -30.91
N THR A 235 -46.42 -9.64 -29.57
CA THR A 235 -47.20 -8.60 -28.70
C THR A 235 -47.16 -8.61 -27.07
N GLY A 236 -47.74 -7.67 -26.21
CA GLY A 236 -47.61 -7.50 -24.66
C GLY A 236 -48.77 -6.94 -23.67
N ALA A 237 -48.54 -6.56 -22.34
CA ALA A 237 -49.57 -6.34 -21.19
C ALA A 237 -49.24 -5.56 -19.79
N ILE A 238 -50.16 -5.51 -18.74
CA ILE A 238 -50.11 -4.82 -17.34
C ILE A 238 -50.84 -5.57 -16.13
N SER A 239 -50.55 -5.32 -14.82
CA SER A 239 -51.23 -5.82 -13.56
C SER A 239 -51.21 -4.89 -12.28
N ILE A 240 -52.17 -4.99 -11.30
CA ILE A 240 -52.46 -4.00 -10.19
C ILE A 240 -53.06 -4.59 -8.86
N THR A 241 -52.74 -4.09 -7.63
CA THR A 241 -53.37 -4.45 -6.30
C THR A 241 -53.49 -3.30 -5.22
N SER A 242 -54.15 -3.50 -4.04
CA SER A 242 -54.23 -2.53 -2.90
C SER A 242 -54.54 -3.11 -1.49
N ILE A 243 -54.42 -2.28 -0.43
CA ILE A 243 -54.78 -2.55 0.99
C ILE A 243 -55.63 -1.40 1.61
N PRO A 244 -56.87 -1.63 2.08
CA PRO A 244 -57.67 -2.82 1.86
C PRO A 244 -57.81 -3.15 0.38
N SER A 245 -57.99 -4.45 0.08
CA SER A 245 -58.30 -4.92 -1.27
C SER A 245 -59.77 -4.65 -1.64
N GLY A 246 -60.13 -4.83 -2.90
CA GLY A 246 -61.48 -4.53 -3.38
C GLY A 246 -61.75 -3.05 -3.66
N ALA A 247 -60.71 -2.21 -3.65
CA ALA A 247 -60.78 -0.85 -4.21
C ALA A 247 -61.07 -0.95 -5.73
N SER A 248 -61.89 -0.02 -6.24
CA SER A 248 -62.27 -0.01 -7.66
C SER A 248 -61.15 0.58 -8.51
N ILE A 249 -60.80 -0.07 -9.63
CA ILE A 249 -59.69 0.33 -10.51
C ILE A 249 -60.18 1.24 -11.64
N CYS A 250 -59.41 2.29 -11.93
CA CYS A 250 -59.47 3.03 -13.19
C CYS A 250 -58.09 3.00 -13.88
N LEU A 251 -58.06 3.00 -15.22
CA LEU A 251 -56.84 3.22 -16.01
C LEU A 251 -57.08 4.39 -16.98
N ASP A 252 -56.15 5.34 -17.08
CA ASP A 252 -56.19 6.51 -17.98
C ASP A 252 -57.49 7.32 -17.87
N GLY A 253 -58.02 7.43 -16.64
CA GLY A 253 -59.32 8.07 -16.35
C GLY A 253 -60.54 7.22 -16.69
N GLN A 254 -60.39 6.09 -17.40
CA GLN A 254 -61.48 5.14 -17.62
C GLN A 254 -61.70 4.28 -16.36
N CYS A 255 -62.75 4.61 -15.62
CA CYS A 255 -63.18 3.84 -14.44
C CYS A 255 -64.24 2.80 -14.81
N TRP A 256 -63.98 1.53 -14.51
CA TRP A 256 -64.93 0.42 -14.77
C TRP A 256 -65.80 0.05 -13.55
N GLY A 257 -65.77 0.87 -12.51
CA GLY A 257 -66.62 0.71 -11.33
C GLY A 257 -66.38 -0.63 -10.62
N MET A 258 -67.38 -1.51 -10.62
CA MET A 258 -67.27 -2.81 -9.94
C MET A 258 -66.59 -3.91 -10.77
N LEU A 259 -66.32 -3.71 -12.06
CA LEU A 259 -65.86 -4.76 -12.97
C LEU A 259 -64.39 -5.14 -12.74
N TYR A 260 -63.51 -4.14 -12.57
CA TYR A 260 -62.09 -4.33 -12.26
C TYR A 260 -61.82 -3.80 -10.86
N LYS A 261 -61.36 -4.67 -9.96
CA LYS A 261 -61.07 -4.35 -8.55
C LYS A 261 -59.75 -4.97 -8.15
N THR A 262 -59.05 -4.37 -7.19
CA THR A 262 -57.75 -4.87 -6.74
C THR A 262 -57.88 -6.23 -6.04
N PRO A 263 -57.15 -7.29 -6.47
CA PRO A 263 -56.13 -7.35 -7.54
C PRO A 263 -56.62 -7.78 -8.95
N ASP A 264 -56.02 -7.26 -10.03
CA ASP A 264 -56.39 -7.60 -11.43
C ASP A 264 -55.26 -7.43 -12.48
N THR A 265 -55.47 -7.83 -13.75
CA THR A 265 -54.49 -7.85 -14.85
C THR A 265 -55.11 -7.53 -16.23
N LEU A 266 -54.46 -6.67 -17.02
CA LEU A 266 -54.93 -6.15 -18.32
C LEU A 266 -53.97 -6.53 -19.46
N GLN A 267 -54.45 -7.27 -20.45
CA GLN A 267 -53.65 -7.83 -21.56
C GLN A 267 -53.78 -7.03 -22.87
N GLY A 268 -52.88 -7.26 -23.84
CA GLY A 268 -52.96 -6.69 -25.20
C GLY A 268 -52.61 -5.21 -25.30
N GLN A 269 -51.79 -4.70 -24.37
CA GLN A 269 -51.51 -3.27 -24.24
C GLN A 269 -50.41 -2.82 -25.22
N VAL A 270 -50.59 -1.62 -25.79
CA VAL A 270 -49.60 -0.96 -26.65
C VAL A 270 -48.44 -0.45 -25.77
N PRO A 271 -47.17 -0.50 -26.21
CA PRO A 271 -46.06 0.07 -25.44
C PRO A 271 -46.25 1.57 -25.21
N GLY A 272 -46.32 2.00 -23.93
CA GLY A 272 -46.68 3.37 -23.56
C GLY A 272 -46.81 3.59 -22.04
N TYR A 273 -47.08 4.83 -21.65
CA TYR A 273 -47.39 5.25 -20.27
C TYR A 273 -48.89 5.17 -19.98
N HIS A 274 -49.26 4.81 -18.74
CA HIS A 274 -50.65 4.67 -18.29
C HIS A 274 -50.81 5.06 -16.80
N THR A 275 -51.94 5.69 -16.42
CA THR A 275 -52.25 6.12 -15.04
C THR A 275 -53.32 5.26 -14.37
N VAL A 276 -53.10 4.82 -13.13
CA VAL A 276 -53.97 3.94 -12.32
C VAL A 276 -54.57 4.72 -11.13
N GLU A 277 -55.89 4.66 -10.96
CA GLU A 277 -56.60 5.27 -9.81
C GLU A 277 -57.39 4.26 -8.97
N LEU A 278 -57.57 4.56 -7.68
CA LEU A 278 -58.24 3.71 -6.69
C LEU A 278 -59.12 4.50 -5.71
N SER A 279 -60.25 3.90 -5.32
CA SER A 279 -61.20 4.49 -4.35
C SER A 279 -61.89 3.41 -3.48
N LEU A 280 -62.13 3.72 -2.20
CA LEU A 280 -62.85 2.88 -1.23
C LEU A 280 -63.68 3.76 -0.28
N ALA A 281 -64.90 3.34 0.07
CA ALA A 281 -65.82 4.13 0.89
C ALA A 281 -65.41 4.16 2.38
N GLY A 282 -65.56 5.32 3.03
CA GLY A 282 -65.08 5.56 4.40
C GLY A 282 -63.58 5.93 4.50
N TYR A 283 -62.87 5.84 3.38
CA TYR A 283 -61.45 6.17 3.26
C TYR A 283 -61.21 7.29 2.22
N GLU A 284 -59.98 7.78 2.12
CA GLU A 284 -59.54 8.74 1.09
C GLU A 284 -59.12 8.05 -0.23
N LYS A 285 -59.01 8.82 -1.33
CA LYS A 285 -58.68 8.33 -2.69
C LYS A 285 -57.17 8.26 -2.96
N TRP A 286 -56.76 7.51 -3.98
CA TRP A 286 -55.36 7.23 -4.33
C TRP A 286 -55.13 7.12 -5.86
N SER A 287 -53.94 7.49 -6.38
CA SER A 287 -53.62 7.51 -7.83
C SER A 287 -52.10 7.42 -8.13
N LYS A 288 -51.68 6.83 -9.28
CA LYS A 288 -50.25 6.63 -9.70
C LYS A 288 -50.05 6.19 -11.19
N GLU A 289 -48.96 6.60 -11.84
CA GLU A 289 -48.59 6.26 -13.25
C GLU A 289 -47.55 5.10 -13.42
N VAL A 290 -47.53 4.42 -14.59
CA VAL A 290 -46.66 3.29 -15.01
C VAL A 290 -46.38 3.21 -16.54
N TYR A 291 -45.52 2.29 -17.01
CA TYR A 291 -45.10 2.09 -18.43
C TYR A 291 -45.03 0.62 -18.89
N VAL A 292 -45.19 0.35 -20.21
CA VAL A 292 -45.37 -0.98 -20.86
C VAL A 292 -44.43 -1.26 -22.05
N THR A 293 -44.09 -2.53 -22.29
CA THR A 293 -43.31 -3.03 -23.45
C THR A 293 -44.06 -4.15 -24.20
N ALA A 294 -43.80 -4.32 -25.50
CA ALA A 294 -44.32 -5.46 -26.26
C ALA A 294 -43.63 -6.76 -25.83
N GLY A 295 -44.41 -7.80 -25.52
CA GLY A 295 -43.95 -9.07 -24.95
C GLY A 295 -44.04 -9.18 -23.43
N GLU A 296 -44.23 -8.07 -22.70
CA GLU A 296 -43.99 -8.01 -21.24
C GLU A 296 -45.26 -7.72 -20.40
N THR A 297 -45.14 -7.68 -19.06
CA THR A 297 -46.25 -7.33 -18.14
C THR A 297 -45.77 -6.53 -16.92
N LYS A 298 -46.43 -5.41 -16.59
CA LYS A 298 -46.09 -4.50 -15.47
C LYS A 298 -46.89 -4.78 -14.17
N GLN A 299 -46.54 -4.17 -13.02
CA GLN A 299 -47.14 -4.43 -11.68
C GLN A 299 -47.31 -3.14 -10.82
N VAL A 300 -48.35 -3.03 -9.96
CA VAL A 300 -48.72 -1.85 -9.13
C VAL A 300 -49.36 -2.23 -7.76
N HIS A 301 -49.14 -1.45 -6.69
CA HIS A 301 -49.68 -1.66 -5.32
C HIS A 301 -50.01 -0.33 -4.55
N ALA A 302 -50.95 -0.33 -3.57
CA ALA A 302 -51.49 0.88 -2.89
C ALA A 302 -52.08 0.70 -1.46
N THR A 303 -52.30 1.78 -0.68
CA THR A 303 -52.87 1.80 0.72
C THR A 303 -53.74 3.04 1.06
N LEU A 304 -54.75 2.98 1.96
CA LEU A 304 -55.81 4.03 2.19
C LEU A 304 -56.14 4.40 3.69
N THR A 305 -56.75 5.59 3.99
CA THR A 305 -56.91 6.22 5.37
C THR A 305 -58.33 6.80 5.75
N PRO A 306 -58.83 6.84 7.03
CA PRO A 306 -60.20 7.30 7.50
C PRO A 306 -60.32 8.68 8.28
N LYS A 307 -61.49 9.04 8.90
CA LYS A 307 -61.88 10.42 9.43
C LYS A 307 -62.66 10.50 10.81
N GLN A 308 -62.80 11.68 11.49
CA GLN A 308 -63.32 11.90 12.90
C GLN A 308 -64.06 13.26 13.26
N GLN A 309 -64.56 13.49 14.53
CA GLN A 309 -65.37 14.64 15.06
C GLN A 309 -65.20 15.01 16.61
N PRO A 310 -65.70 16.17 17.16
CA PRO A 310 -65.37 16.76 18.52
C PRO A 310 -66.52 16.99 19.60
N PRO A 311 -66.23 17.45 20.86
CA PRO A 311 -67.15 17.53 22.06
C PRO A 311 -67.55 18.95 22.63
N THR A 312 -68.25 19.06 23.79
CA THR A 312 -69.05 20.28 24.19
C THR A 312 -69.17 20.81 25.67
N THR A 313 -68.50 20.37 26.77
CA THR A 313 -68.74 20.88 28.17
C THR A 313 -67.48 21.15 29.04
N GLY A 314 -67.55 21.97 30.11
CA GLY A 314 -66.40 22.49 30.92
C GLY A 314 -66.35 22.14 32.44
N THR A 315 -65.39 22.70 33.22
CA THR A 315 -65.09 22.33 34.65
C THR A 315 -64.37 23.45 35.47
N ILE A 316 -64.45 23.45 36.82
CA ILE A 316 -63.73 24.36 37.78
C ILE A 316 -62.97 23.59 38.90
N ARG A 317 -61.91 24.18 39.49
CA ARG A 317 -61.18 23.70 40.70
C ARG A 317 -60.85 24.83 41.71
N ILE A 318 -60.83 24.56 43.03
CA ILE A 318 -60.65 25.56 44.13
C ILE A 318 -59.78 25.02 45.31
N ASP A 319 -58.85 25.80 45.88
CA ASP A 319 -57.97 25.46 47.04
C ASP A 319 -57.76 26.66 48.05
N SER A 320 -57.33 26.45 49.31
CA SER A 320 -57.03 27.53 50.30
C SER A 320 -55.87 27.25 51.28
N THR A 321 -55.42 28.27 52.03
CA THR A 321 -54.38 28.19 53.09
C THR A 321 -54.70 29.07 54.33
N PRO A 322 -55.00 28.49 55.52
CA PRO A 322 -55.13 27.06 55.79
C PRO A 322 -56.18 26.39 54.91
N SER A 323 -56.01 25.11 54.62
CA SER A 323 -57.00 24.31 53.90
C SER A 323 -58.17 23.92 54.81
N GLY A 324 -59.24 23.39 54.21
CA GLY A 324 -60.48 23.08 54.94
C GLY A 324 -61.44 24.26 55.12
N ALA A 325 -61.22 25.39 54.44
CA ALA A 325 -62.23 26.45 54.36
C ALA A 325 -63.46 25.95 53.56
N THR A 326 -64.66 26.30 53.99
CA THR A 326 -65.92 25.89 53.33
C THR A 326 -66.10 26.55 51.96
N VAL A 327 -66.77 25.90 51.00
CA VAL A 327 -66.90 26.37 49.61
C VAL A 327 -68.36 26.67 49.23
N GLU A 328 -68.56 27.85 48.63
CA GLU A 328 -69.83 28.34 48.09
C GLU A 328 -69.61 28.73 46.62
N LEU A 329 -70.45 28.22 45.69
CA LEU A 329 -70.45 28.56 44.25
C LEU A 329 -71.82 29.12 43.86
N ASP A 330 -71.89 30.27 43.19
CA ASP A 330 -73.13 30.88 42.67
C ASP A 330 -74.23 31.04 43.74
N GLY A 331 -73.80 31.40 44.96
CA GLY A 331 -74.67 31.53 46.13
C GLY A 331 -75.18 30.20 46.71
N GLN A 332 -74.72 29.06 46.18
CA GLN A 332 -75.05 27.72 46.68
C GLN A 332 -73.86 27.11 47.43
N THR A 333 -74.07 26.75 48.70
CA THR A 333 -73.10 25.97 49.48
C THR A 333 -73.32 24.49 49.19
N PHE A 334 -72.31 23.81 48.66
CA PHE A 334 -72.40 22.36 48.42
C PHE A 334 -72.27 21.57 49.73
N VAL A 335 -72.86 20.37 49.76
CA VAL A 335 -72.69 19.36 50.82
C VAL A 335 -72.14 18.07 50.21
N GLY A 336 -71.18 17.45 50.89
CA GLY A 336 -70.43 16.28 50.39
C GLY A 336 -68.97 16.61 50.04
N PRO A 337 -68.27 15.80 49.24
CA PRO A 337 -66.80 15.88 49.05
C PRO A 337 -66.29 17.10 48.27
N ILE A 338 -67.14 18.10 48.02
CA ILE A 338 -66.80 19.41 47.42
C ILE A 338 -67.16 20.60 48.32
N SER A 339 -67.63 20.37 49.56
CA SER A 339 -68.09 21.42 50.48
C SER A 339 -66.97 22.23 51.16
N ALA A 340 -65.71 21.83 50.98
CA ALA A 340 -64.53 22.49 51.54
C ALA A 340 -63.34 22.33 50.59
N THR A 341 -62.39 23.25 50.65
CA THR A 341 -61.18 23.24 49.82
C THR A 341 -60.20 22.14 50.25
N PRO A 342 -59.62 21.34 49.32
CA PRO A 342 -59.79 21.41 47.86
C PRO A 342 -61.12 20.88 47.29
N ALA A 343 -61.68 21.57 46.30
CA ALA A 343 -62.90 21.17 45.57
C ALA A 343 -62.68 21.16 44.04
N THR A 344 -63.48 20.40 43.29
CA THR A 344 -63.46 20.34 41.81
C THR A 344 -64.85 20.00 41.28
N ILE A 345 -65.33 20.71 40.26
CA ILE A 345 -66.75 20.78 39.85
C ILE A 345 -66.85 20.67 38.32
N PRO A 346 -67.25 19.50 37.77
CA PRO A 346 -67.31 19.25 36.33
C PRO A 346 -68.72 19.39 35.72
N ASN A 347 -68.79 19.35 34.38
CA ASN A 347 -70.01 19.51 33.57
C ASN A 347 -70.71 20.86 33.77
N LEU A 348 -69.91 21.93 33.84
CA LEU A 348 -70.40 23.30 33.81
C LEU A 348 -70.63 23.72 32.35
N ASP A 349 -71.71 24.46 32.12
CA ASP A 349 -71.97 25.13 30.84
C ASP A 349 -70.93 26.25 30.62
N PRO A 350 -70.50 26.53 29.38
CA PRO A 350 -69.55 27.62 29.12
C PRO A 350 -70.15 28.99 29.47
N GLY A 351 -69.61 29.63 30.50
CA GLY A 351 -70.22 30.81 31.13
C GLY A 351 -69.47 31.31 32.36
N ARG A 352 -70.11 32.18 33.13
CA ARG A 352 -69.56 32.84 34.32
C ARG A 352 -70.16 32.30 35.62
N HIS A 353 -69.30 32.07 36.60
CA HIS A 353 -69.60 31.55 37.93
C HIS A 353 -68.90 32.39 39.04
N THR A 354 -69.19 32.14 40.31
CA THR A 354 -68.74 32.95 41.46
C THR A 354 -68.41 32.11 42.71
N VAL A 355 -67.33 32.41 43.46
CA VAL A 355 -66.75 31.56 44.55
C VAL A 355 -66.47 32.32 45.85
N LYS A 356 -66.74 31.73 47.04
CA LYS A 356 -66.48 32.30 48.40
C LYS A 356 -66.06 31.24 49.45
N LEU A 357 -65.33 31.65 50.52
CA LEU A 357 -64.69 30.80 51.56
C LEU A 357 -64.73 31.38 53.01
N SER A 358 -64.66 30.52 54.05
CA SER A 358 -64.65 30.89 55.49
C SER A 358 -63.89 29.88 56.40
N LEU A 359 -63.31 30.33 57.55
CA LEU A 359 -62.57 29.51 58.55
C LEU A 359 -62.41 30.21 59.93
N ASP A 360 -62.63 29.47 61.02
CA ASP A 360 -62.55 29.98 62.42
C ASP A 360 -61.11 30.26 62.92
N GLY A 361 -60.96 31.20 63.87
CA GLY A 361 -59.69 31.71 64.38
C GLY A 361 -58.97 32.71 63.46
N TYR A 362 -59.38 32.77 62.18
CA TYR A 362 -58.84 33.64 61.14
C TYR A 362 -59.88 34.72 60.72
N TYR A 363 -59.93 35.13 59.44
CA TYR A 363 -60.91 36.08 58.87
C TYR A 363 -61.31 35.62 57.45
N ASP A 364 -62.58 35.80 57.06
CA ASP A 364 -63.22 35.29 55.81
C ASP A 364 -62.60 35.77 54.47
N TRP A 365 -62.93 35.09 53.36
CA TRP A 365 -62.38 35.34 52.02
C TRP A 365 -63.41 35.20 50.88
N GLY A 366 -63.53 36.21 50.00
CA GLY A 366 -64.45 36.22 48.85
C GLY A 366 -65.76 37.01 49.09
N PRO A 367 -66.72 37.05 48.13
CA PRO A 367 -66.77 36.30 46.87
C PRO A 367 -65.93 36.87 45.71
N LYS A 368 -65.75 36.11 44.62
CA LYS A 368 -65.08 36.49 43.35
C LYS A 368 -65.68 35.78 42.12
N GLU A 369 -65.57 36.35 40.92
CA GLU A 369 -66.02 35.74 39.65
C GLU A 369 -64.97 34.83 38.98
N VAL A 370 -65.42 33.88 38.14
CA VAL A 370 -64.63 32.90 37.37
C VAL A 370 -65.36 32.56 36.05
N ASP A 371 -64.66 32.50 34.92
CA ASP A 371 -65.23 32.11 33.61
C ASP A 371 -64.82 30.66 33.20
N VAL A 372 -65.65 29.97 32.40
CA VAL A 372 -65.51 28.55 32.02
C VAL A 372 -65.70 28.33 30.52
N THR A 373 -64.85 27.47 29.92
CA THR A 373 -64.89 27.06 28.50
C THR A 373 -65.25 25.58 28.33
N ALA A 374 -65.91 25.23 27.22
CA ALA A 374 -66.10 23.84 26.82
C ALA A 374 -64.76 23.14 26.55
N GLY A 375 -64.52 22.00 27.20
CA GLY A 375 -63.29 21.20 27.11
C GLY A 375 -62.22 21.54 28.15
N GLU A 376 -62.40 22.60 28.96
CA GLU A 376 -61.33 23.14 29.83
C GLU A 376 -61.64 23.02 31.34
N THR A 377 -60.67 23.39 32.19
CA THR A 377 -60.78 23.35 33.67
C THR A 377 -60.13 24.59 34.31
N THR A 378 -60.93 25.43 34.99
CA THR A 378 -60.46 26.73 35.54
C THR A 378 -60.12 26.67 37.05
N PRO A 379 -58.93 27.10 37.53
CA PRO A 379 -58.50 27.00 38.95
C PRO A 379 -58.64 28.29 39.80
N VAL A 380 -58.72 28.16 41.14
CA VAL A 380 -58.90 29.26 42.14
C VAL A 380 -58.16 28.99 43.47
N HIS A 381 -57.52 29.99 44.13
CA HIS A 381 -56.71 29.83 45.38
C HIS A 381 -56.86 30.99 46.42
N ALA A 382 -56.67 30.74 47.75
CA ALA A 382 -56.97 31.68 48.87
C ALA A 382 -56.07 31.62 50.16
N THR A 383 -56.07 32.65 51.04
CA THR A 383 -55.20 32.80 52.27
C THR A 383 -55.82 33.61 53.47
N MET A 384 -55.38 33.42 54.76
CA MET A 384 -56.04 33.94 56.02
C MET A 384 -55.10 34.27 57.25
N THR A 385 -55.49 35.01 58.34
CA THR A 385 -54.55 35.57 59.44
C THR A 385 -54.92 35.51 61.01
N PRO A 386 -53.94 35.32 61.99
CA PRO A 386 -54.13 35.10 63.47
C PRO A 386 -53.46 36.10 64.53
N LYS A 387 -53.08 35.69 65.80
CA LYS A 387 -52.78 36.55 67.04
C LYS A 387 -51.78 35.97 68.17
N PRO A 388 -50.98 36.73 69.03
CA PRO A 388 -49.93 36.23 70.04
C PRO A 388 -49.66 36.92 71.47
N THR A 389 -48.84 36.36 72.44
CA THR A 389 -48.47 36.94 73.84
C THR A 389 -47.18 36.39 74.64
N PRO A 390 -46.51 37.08 75.65
CA PRO A 390 -45.26 36.64 76.44
C PRO A 390 -45.07 36.92 78.02
N THR A 391 -43.99 36.46 78.74
CA THR A 391 -43.66 36.60 80.25
C THR A 391 -42.14 36.48 80.77
N PRO A 392 -41.73 36.72 82.10
CA PRO A 392 -40.31 37.00 82.59
C PRO A 392 -39.49 36.14 83.72
N PRO A 393 -39.13 36.52 85.03
CA PRO A 393 -37.73 36.47 85.64
C PRO A 393 -37.39 35.83 87.08
N PRO A 394 -36.10 35.79 87.64
CA PRO A 394 -35.58 34.90 88.75
C PRO A 394 -34.49 35.37 89.83
N THR A 395 -33.83 34.45 90.60
CA THR A 395 -32.88 34.72 91.76
C THR A 395 -31.63 33.76 92.01
N THR A 396 -30.64 33.59 91.12
CA THR A 396 -29.47 32.67 91.34
C THR A 396 -28.10 33.15 90.76
N GLY A 397 -27.00 32.39 90.97
CA GLY A 397 -25.65 32.60 90.37
C GLY A 397 -25.23 31.51 89.35
N ALA A 398 -24.07 31.64 88.70
CA ALA A 398 -23.74 30.86 87.49
C ALA A 398 -22.26 30.52 87.21
N ILE A 399 -22.01 29.52 86.35
CA ILE A 399 -20.69 29.22 85.73
C ILE A 399 -20.86 29.01 84.22
N SER A 400 -20.13 29.78 83.40
CA SER A 400 -19.95 29.61 81.95
C SER A 400 -18.65 28.87 81.64
N VAL A 401 -18.75 27.65 81.10
CA VAL A 401 -17.60 26.79 80.75
C VAL A 401 -17.50 26.60 79.24
N GLN A 402 -16.32 26.82 78.67
CA GLN A 402 -16.01 26.72 77.24
C GLN A 402 -14.74 25.91 76.97
N SER A 403 -14.61 25.36 75.76
CA SER A 403 -13.37 24.72 75.32
C SER A 403 -13.15 24.85 73.80
N SER A 404 -11.93 24.57 73.36
CA SER A 404 -11.56 24.46 71.95
C SER A 404 -10.86 23.10 71.70
N PRO A 405 -11.47 22.17 70.95
CA PRO A 405 -12.82 22.24 70.39
C PRO A 405 -13.90 22.34 71.47
N SER A 406 -15.07 22.88 71.09
CA SER A 406 -16.30 22.76 71.87
C SER A 406 -16.85 21.33 71.80
N GLY A 407 -17.78 20.99 72.67
CA GLY A 407 -18.38 19.65 72.77
C GLY A 407 -17.76 18.77 73.86
N ALA A 408 -16.77 19.25 74.62
CA ALA A 408 -16.19 18.51 75.74
C ALA A 408 -17.24 18.29 76.84
N THR A 409 -17.38 17.07 77.33
CA THR A 409 -18.23 16.72 78.48
C THR A 409 -17.72 17.47 79.71
N ILE A 410 -18.59 18.21 80.38
CA ILE A 410 -18.27 18.92 81.62
C ILE A 410 -18.68 18.04 82.81
N LYS A 411 -17.73 17.64 83.66
CA LYS A 411 -18.04 17.18 85.03
C LYS A 411 -17.80 18.34 85.99
N LEU A 412 -18.86 18.75 86.70
CA LEU A 412 -18.81 19.75 87.76
C LEU A 412 -18.99 19.01 89.10
N ASP A 413 -17.98 19.03 89.96
CA ASP A 413 -17.83 18.17 91.13
C ASP A 413 -18.07 16.69 90.79
N ASP A 414 -19.17 16.11 91.28
CA ASP A 414 -19.61 14.75 90.99
C ASP A 414 -20.75 14.65 89.98
N TYR A 415 -21.31 15.78 89.56
CA TYR A 415 -22.30 15.84 88.50
C TYR A 415 -21.63 15.81 87.12
N ILE A 416 -21.87 14.74 86.35
CA ILE A 416 -21.59 14.72 84.91
C ILE A 416 -22.71 15.49 84.21
N GLY A 417 -22.36 16.67 83.70
CA GLY A 417 -23.29 17.62 83.11
C GLY A 417 -23.23 17.68 81.58
N PRO A 418 -23.77 18.76 80.99
CA PRO A 418 -23.78 18.98 79.55
C PRO A 418 -22.37 19.24 78.98
N ARG A 419 -22.30 19.49 77.67
CA ARG A 419 -21.06 19.72 76.92
C ARG A 419 -20.76 21.22 76.77
N THR A 420 -19.50 21.58 76.58
CA THR A 420 -19.09 22.96 76.28
C THR A 420 -19.61 23.43 74.91
N PRO A 421 -19.93 24.73 74.72
CA PRO A 421 -20.08 25.75 75.75
C PRO A 421 -21.37 25.55 76.55
N HIS A 422 -21.32 25.68 77.88
CA HIS A 422 -22.53 25.67 78.72
C HIS A 422 -22.41 26.66 79.87
N THR A 423 -23.52 27.33 80.16
CA THR A 423 -23.68 28.14 81.37
C THR A 423 -24.66 27.45 82.32
N PHE A 424 -24.15 26.92 83.43
CA PHE A 424 -24.99 26.53 84.55
C PHE A 424 -25.52 27.82 85.19
N THR A 425 -26.83 28.08 85.13
CA THR A 425 -27.43 29.37 85.54
C THR A 425 -27.97 29.42 86.97
N THR A 426 -27.93 28.29 87.69
CA THR A 426 -28.50 28.11 89.03
C THR A 426 -27.50 27.42 89.97
N VAL A 427 -26.26 27.88 89.96
CA VAL A 427 -25.17 27.33 90.79
C VAL A 427 -25.19 27.99 92.17
N SER A 428 -25.01 27.18 93.22
CA SER A 428 -24.80 27.63 94.59
C SER A 428 -23.46 28.38 94.72
N PRO A 429 -23.38 29.53 95.42
CA PRO A 429 -22.09 30.16 95.69
C PRO A 429 -21.14 29.21 96.44
N GLY A 430 -19.88 29.11 95.99
CA GLY A 430 -18.92 28.15 96.53
C GLY A 430 -17.75 27.79 95.58
N HIS A 431 -16.93 26.84 96.01
CA HIS A 431 -15.82 26.26 95.25
C HIS A 431 -16.26 24.94 94.60
N HIS A 432 -15.96 24.75 93.32
CA HIS A 432 -16.37 23.60 92.51
C HIS A 432 -15.19 23.02 91.70
N LYS A 433 -15.10 21.70 91.60
CA LYS A 433 -14.14 20.99 90.73
C LYS A 433 -14.68 20.90 89.31
N LEU A 434 -13.80 20.96 88.32
CA LEU A 434 -14.16 20.91 86.90
C LEU A 434 -13.26 19.96 86.12
N VAL A 435 -13.86 19.04 85.36
CA VAL A 435 -13.17 18.18 84.39
C VAL A 435 -13.79 18.37 83.02
N LEU A 436 -12.93 18.50 81.99
CA LEU A 436 -13.30 18.52 80.59
C LEU A 436 -12.73 17.27 79.91
N SER A 437 -13.60 16.50 79.27
CA SER A 437 -13.24 15.29 78.52
C SER A 437 -13.87 15.32 77.13
N LEU A 438 -13.08 15.08 76.08
CA LEU A 438 -13.52 15.07 74.69
C LEU A 438 -12.86 13.90 73.97
N ASP A 439 -13.64 13.14 73.20
CA ASP A 439 -13.14 11.98 72.48
C ASP A 439 -12.09 12.39 71.43
N GLY A 440 -11.02 11.60 71.30
CA GLY A 440 -9.83 11.97 70.53
C GLY A 440 -8.89 13.01 71.17
N TYR A 441 -9.14 13.45 72.41
CA TYR A 441 -8.32 14.44 73.13
C TYR A 441 -7.90 13.93 74.52
N TYR A 442 -6.83 14.50 75.08
CA TYR A 442 -6.43 14.26 76.46
C TYR A 442 -7.31 15.05 77.46
N ASP A 443 -7.78 14.36 78.50
CA ASP A 443 -8.53 14.89 79.65
C ASP A 443 -7.86 16.12 80.30
N TRP A 444 -8.65 17.13 80.72
CA TRP A 444 -8.15 18.30 81.46
C TRP A 444 -9.00 18.63 82.71
N LYS A 445 -8.37 19.19 83.76
CA LYS A 445 -8.94 19.32 85.12
C LYS A 445 -8.54 20.65 85.78
N THR A 446 -9.45 21.29 86.52
CA THR A 446 -9.25 22.54 87.29
C THR A 446 -10.27 22.67 88.45
N ASN A 447 -10.19 23.74 89.24
CA ASN A 447 -11.25 24.21 90.16
C ASN A 447 -11.81 25.58 89.69
N VAL A 448 -12.97 26.00 90.22
CA VAL A 448 -13.74 27.21 89.84
C VAL A 448 -14.54 27.73 91.05
N ASP A 449 -14.67 29.06 91.19
CA ASP A 449 -15.32 29.71 92.34
C ASP A 449 -16.55 30.54 91.89
N VAL A 450 -17.61 30.64 92.69
CA VAL A 450 -18.94 31.15 92.27
C VAL A 450 -19.62 32.07 93.28
N GLU A 451 -20.32 33.10 92.78
CA GLU A 451 -21.14 34.05 93.56
C GLU A 451 -22.58 34.20 93.00
N ALA A 452 -23.52 34.62 93.85
CA ALA A 452 -24.92 34.80 93.47
C ALA A 452 -25.13 36.03 92.55
N GLY A 453 -26.02 35.92 91.56
CA GLY A 453 -26.26 36.96 90.55
C GLY A 453 -25.15 37.15 89.51
N HIS A 454 -23.99 36.50 89.70
CA HIS A 454 -22.80 36.64 88.87
C HIS A 454 -22.49 35.35 88.11
N THR A 455 -21.58 35.41 87.13
CA THR A 455 -21.16 34.27 86.32
C THR A 455 -19.64 34.12 86.37
N ALA A 456 -19.15 32.95 86.78
CA ALA A 456 -17.74 32.57 86.67
C ALA A 456 -17.43 32.06 85.25
N TYR A 457 -16.21 32.26 84.74
CA TYR A 457 -15.85 31.91 83.36
C TYR A 457 -14.63 30.99 83.29
N VAL A 458 -14.72 29.92 82.50
CA VAL A 458 -13.60 29.00 82.23
C VAL A 458 -13.48 28.73 80.72
N TYR A 459 -12.25 28.77 80.20
CA TYR A 459 -11.93 28.43 78.81
C TYR A 459 -10.67 27.56 78.74
N LYS A 460 -10.67 26.52 77.89
CA LYS A 460 -9.50 25.66 77.67
C LYS A 460 -9.40 25.12 76.24
N THR A 461 -8.24 25.27 75.61
CA THR A 461 -7.86 24.48 74.42
C THR A 461 -7.37 23.09 74.85
N LEU A 462 -7.91 22.03 74.24
CA LEU A 462 -7.57 20.62 74.51
C LEU A 462 -6.50 20.11 73.53
N THR A 463 -5.67 19.16 73.99
CA THR A 463 -4.61 18.55 73.16
C THR A 463 -5.13 17.27 72.49
N PRO A 464 -5.08 17.14 71.15
CA PRO A 464 -5.53 15.93 70.46
C PRO A 464 -4.56 14.76 70.65
N ILE A 465 -5.10 13.55 70.56
CA ILE A 465 -4.33 12.29 70.46
C ILE A 465 -4.04 12.06 68.97
N PRO A 466 -2.78 11.82 68.56
CA PRO A 466 -2.45 11.61 67.15
C PRO A 466 -3.04 10.29 66.63
N THR A 467 -3.64 10.34 65.44
CA THR A 467 -4.24 9.18 64.74
C THR A 467 -3.59 8.87 63.39
N THR A 468 -2.53 9.60 63.04
CA THR A 468 -1.87 9.61 61.73
C THR A 468 -0.34 9.64 61.87
N GLY A 469 0.37 9.21 60.83
CA GLY A 469 1.82 9.31 60.68
C GLY A 469 2.25 10.30 59.59
N THR A 470 3.52 10.23 59.21
CA THR A 470 4.10 11.09 58.15
C THR A 470 5.03 10.30 57.21
N ILE A 471 5.22 10.77 55.98
CA ILE A 471 6.16 10.17 55.02
C ILE A 471 7.05 11.27 54.40
N THR A 472 8.37 11.14 54.48
CA THR A 472 9.33 12.02 53.78
C THR A 472 9.94 11.32 52.57
N VAL A 473 9.92 11.99 51.41
CA VAL A 473 10.22 11.39 50.10
C VAL A 473 11.35 12.14 49.38
N PHE A 474 12.37 11.40 48.96
CA PHE A 474 13.56 11.85 48.24
C PHE A 474 13.70 11.13 46.89
N SER A 475 14.24 11.80 45.88
CA SER A 475 14.65 11.15 44.63
C SER A 475 16.01 11.64 44.13
N SER A 476 16.69 10.79 43.35
CA SER A 476 17.86 11.14 42.55
C SER A 476 17.57 10.90 41.06
N PRO A 477 17.56 11.94 40.21
CA PRO A 477 17.64 13.36 40.55
C PRO A 477 16.40 13.85 41.34
N PRO A 478 16.50 15.00 42.04
CA PRO A 478 15.40 15.63 42.78
C PRO A 478 14.40 16.33 41.84
N GLY A 479 13.23 16.74 42.38
CA GLY A 479 12.20 17.48 41.67
C GLY A 479 11.07 16.64 41.05
N ALA A 480 11.03 15.34 41.32
CA ALA A 480 10.01 14.42 40.83
C ALA A 480 8.64 14.67 41.47
N ASP A 481 7.56 14.62 40.67
CA ASP A 481 6.17 14.71 41.12
C ASP A 481 5.80 13.47 41.96
N ILE A 482 5.30 13.69 43.17
CA ILE A 482 4.95 12.68 44.17
C ILE A 482 3.45 12.45 44.17
N TYR A 483 3.05 11.19 44.10
CA TYR A 483 1.68 10.74 44.27
C TYR A 483 1.61 9.73 45.43
N LEU A 484 0.70 9.96 46.38
CA LEU A 484 0.37 9.03 47.44
C LEU A 484 -1.00 8.42 47.13
N ASP A 485 -1.07 7.10 46.97
CA ASP A 485 -2.29 6.36 46.61
C ASP A 485 -3.06 6.99 45.44
N THR A 486 -2.33 7.25 44.35
CA THR A 486 -2.76 7.95 43.11
C THR A 486 -3.03 9.45 43.23
N LYS A 487 -3.11 10.04 44.44
CA LYS A 487 -3.31 11.48 44.63
C LYS A 487 -1.98 12.24 44.61
N TYR A 488 -1.84 13.25 43.76
CA TYR A 488 -0.69 14.16 43.77
C TYR A 488 -0.59 14.92 45.10
N VAL A 489 0.62 15.03 45.65
CA VAL A 489 0.88 15.67 46.96
C VAL A 489 2.02 16.70 46.97
N GLY A 490 2.94 16.69 45.99
CA GLY A 490 4.07 17.63 45.97
C GLY A 490 5.22 17.16 45.07
N ARG A 491 6.42 17.75 45.22
CA ARG A 491 7.65 17.37 44.49
C ARG A 491 8.78 17.05 45.45
N THR A 492 9.64 16.09 45.10
CA THR A 492 10.80 15.73 45.96
C THR A 492 11.77 16.91 46.09
N ILE A 493 12.26 17.26 47.28
CA ILE A 493 12.07 16.60 48.59
C ILE A 493 10.82 17.15 49.30
N TYR A 494 9.97 16.27 49.84
CA TYR A 494 8.71 16.66 50.50
C TYR A 494 8.37 15.74 51.68
N THR A 495 7.65 16.29 52.68
CA THR A 495 7.09 15.54 53.80
C THR A 495 5.57 15.62 53.77
N ILE A 496 4.92 14.47 53.62
CA ILE A 496 3.47 14.30 53.64
C ILE A 496 3.04 14.08 55.10
N THR A 497 2.05 14.85 55.58
CA THR A 497 1.51 14.75 56.94
C THR A 497 0.05 14.31 56.93
N GLY A 498 -0.45 13.82 58.07
CA GLY A 498 -1.83 13.36 58.19
C GLY A 498 -2.13 12.05 57.46
N VAL A 499 -1.10 11.22 57.22
CA VAL A 499 -1.26 9.93 56.53
C VAL A 499 -1.82 8.91 57.52
N LEU A 500 -2.81 8.12 57.10
CA LEU A 500 -3.41 7.10 57.97
C LEU A 500 -2.41 5.97 58.31
N PRO A 501 -2.66 5.18 59.37
CA PRO A 501 -1.84 4.01 59.66
C PRO A 501 -2.16 2.88 58.69
N GLY A 502 -1.16 2.32 58.02
CA GLY A 502 -1.34 1.25 57.03
C GLY A 502 -0.33 1.29 55.88
N PRO A 503 -0.47 0.38 54.90
CA PRO A 503 0.35 0.36 53.69
C PRO A 503 -0.13 1.39 52.67
N HIS A 504 0.71 2.38 52.37
CA HIS A 504 0.45 3.43 51.38
C HIS A 504 1.43 3.35 50.21
N THR A 505 0.97 3.57 48.98
CA THR A 505 1.81 3.49 47.78
C THR A 505 2.28 4.86 47.33
N VAL A 506 3.60 5.08 47.38
CA VAL A 506 4.26 6.28 46.86
C VAL A 506 4.70 6.01 45.42
N LYS A 507 4.18 6.79 44.47
CA LYS A 507 4.65 6.85 43.08
C LYS A 507 5.40 8.16 42.84
N LEU A 508 6.46 8.11 42.06
CA LEU A 508 7.24 9.24 41.57
C LEU A 508 7.21 9.28 40.04
N CYS A 509 6.98 10.47 39.48
CA CYS A 509 7.05 10.74 38.04
C CYS A 509 8.05 11.89 37.81
N LEU A 510 8.90 11.81 36.79
CA LEU A 510 9.78 12.91 36.39
C LEU A 510 9.96 12.91 34.87
N GLU A 511 9.92 14.07 34.24
CA GLU A 511 10.00 14.19 32.79
C GLU A 511 11.32 13.62 32.25
N GLY A 512 11.24 12.72 31.27
CA GLY A 512 12.40 12.04 30.70
C GLY A 512 12.95 10.89 31.57
N TYR A 513 12.27 10.50 32.64
CA TYR A 513 12.61 9.34 33.48
C TYR A 513 11.44 8.36 33.54
N ARG A 514 11.74 7.08 33.79
CA ARG A 514 10.73 6.03 33.99
C ARG A 514 10.06 6.24 35.36
N ASP A 515 8.74 6.05 35.39
CA ASP A 515 7.95 6.04 36.62
C ASP A 515 8.52 5.06 37.65
N TRP A 516 8.53 5.48 38.92
CA TRP A 516 9.00 4.68 40.05
C TRP A 516 7.89 4.55 41.09
N SER A 517 7.77 3.41 41.77
CA SER A 517 6.75 3.20 42.81
C SER A 517 7.18 2.24 43.90
N LYS A 518 6.79 2.51 45.15
CA LYS A 518 7.01 1.63 46.30
C LYS A 518 5.91 1.79 47.35
N THR A 519 5.46 0.68 47.94
CA THR A 519 4.57 0.68 49.11
C THR A 519 5.37 0.85 50.40
N VAL A 520 4.83 1.66 51.31
CA VAL A 520 5.44 2.09 52.58
C VAL A 520 4.43 1.82 53.70
N LEU A 521 4.87 1.23 54.81
CA LEU A 521 4.03 1.07 56.00
C LEU A 521 4.14 2.32 56.87
N VAL A 522 3.01 2.94 57.19
CA VAL A 522 2.89 4.11 58.06
C VAL A 522 2.32 3.71 59.42
N THR A 523 2.92 4.24 60.47
CA THR A 523 2.56 4.03 61.88
C THR A 523 2.13 5.34 62.54
N VAL A 524 1.28 5.27 63.57
CA VAL A 524 0.73 6.45 64.26
C VAL A 524 1.86 7.27 64.90
N GLY A 525 1.93 8.56 64.59
CA GLY A 525 2.88 9.50 65.20
C GLY A 525 4.33 9.38 64.73
N GLU A 526 4.66 8.43 63.87
CA GLU A 526 6.03 8.16 63.41
C GLU A 526 6.31 8.68 61.99
N PRO A 527 7.58 8.97 61.64
CA PRO A 527 8.01 9.33 60.30
C PRO A 527 8.56 8.15 59.49
N SER A 528 7.94 7.84 58.35
CA SER A 528 8.47 6.93 57.34
C SER A 528 9.36 7.68 56.33
N TYR A 529 10.35 6.99 55.73
CA TYR A 529 11.29 7.58 54.76
C TYR A 529 11.33 6.79 53.45
N VAL A 530 11.41 7.52 52.33
CA VAL A 530 11.44 6.96 50.97
C VAL A 530 12.59 7.58 50.18
N HIS A 531 13.48 6.74 49.66
CA HIS A 531 14.55 7.16 48.74
C HIS A 531 14.41 6.39 47.43
N ALA A 532 14.45 7.11 46.31
CA ALA A 532 14.34 6.57 44.97
C ALA A 532 15.51 7.03 44.08
N THR A 533 15.95 6.15 43.17
CA THR A 533 16.84 6.50 42.06
C THR A 533 16.06 6.26 40.78
N LEU A 534 15.99 7.27 39.91
CA LEU A 534 15.16 7.25 38.72
C LEU A 534 16.01 6.90 37.48
N THR A 535 15.50 5.98 36.65
CA THR A 535 16.18 5.57 35.40
C THR A 535 15.73 6.48 34.25
N PRO A 536 16.64 7.14 33.51
CA PRO A 536 16.25 7.96 32.37
C PRO A 536 15.63 7.13 31.24
N ILE A 537 14.75 7.76 30.47
CA ILE A 537 14.24 7.24 29.20
C ILE A 537 15.25 7.65 28.12
N PRO A 538 15.78 6.72 27.30
CA PRO A 538 16.61 7.07 26.16
C PRO A 538 15.89 8.06 25.22
N ARG A 539 16.61 9.04 24.69
CA ARG A 539 16.12 9.96 23.64
C ARG A 539 16.76 9.70 22.27
N THR A 540 17.62 8.69 22.21
CA THR A 540 18.43 8.29 21.06
C THR A 540 18.45 6.77 20.93
N GLY A 541 18.67 6.28 19.70
CA GLY A 541 19.02 4.90 19.38
C GLY A 541 20.27 4.88 18.48
N ALA A 542 20.35 3.88 17.62
CA ALA A 542 21.39 3.75 16.59
C ALA A 542 20.79 3.32 15.23
N ILE A 543 21.54 3.50 14.15
CA ILE A 543 21.27 2.89 12.86
C ILE A 543 22.49 2.06 12.45
N SER A 544 22.29 0.77 12.22
CA SER A 544 23.26 -0.15 11.63
C SER A 544 23.00 -0.22 10.12
N VAL A 545 24.02 0.00 9.30
CA VAL A 545 23.88 0.17 7.84
C VAL A 545 24.83 -0.76 7.11
N THR A 546 24.28 -1.69 6.34
CA THR A 546 24.98 -2.50 5.34
C THR A 546 24.55 -2.11 3.93
N SER A 547 25.35 -2.47 2.93
CA SER A 547 24.95 -2.40 1.53
C SER A 547 25.59 -3.52 0.74
N GLU A 548 24.94 -3.95 -0.34
CA GLU A 548 25.48 -4.90 -1.30
C GLU A 548 25.63 -4.21 -2.67
N PRO A 549 26.85 -4.02 -3.19
CA PRO A 549 28.13 -4.30 -2.53
C PRO A 549 28.46 -3.29 -1.40
N PRO A 550 29.40 -3.62 -0.50
CA PRO A 550 29.87 -2.73 0.57
C PRO A 550 30.76 -1.60 0.03
N GLY A 551 31.05 -0.60 0.88
CA GLY A 551 31.91 0.54 0.56
C GLY A 551 31.17 1.82 0.15
N ALA A 552 29.86 1.90 0.32
CA ALA A 552 29.04 3.06 -0.05
C ALA A 552 29.19 4.21 0.95
N ASN A 553 29.24 5.45 0.43
CA ASN A 553 29.26 6.67 1.24
C ASN A 553 27.90 6.89 1.90
N ILE A 554 27.89 7.30 3.18
CA ILE A 554 26.69 7.39 3.99
C ILE A 554 26.30 8.86 4.24
N ARG A 555 25.02 9.19 4.09
CA ARG A 555 24.44 10.49 4.51
C ARG A 555 23.19 10.27 5.35
N LEU A 556 23.10 10.94 6.50
CA LEU A 556 21.92 10.92 7.37
C LEU A 556 21.33 12.33 7.44
N ASP A 557 20.03 12.47 7.13
CA ASP A 557 19.31 13.75 7.00
C ASP A 557 20.02 14.77 6.09
N GLY A 558 20.69 14.25 5.06
CA GLY A 558 21.50 15.01 4.11
C GLY A 558 22.93 15.34 4.58
N VAL A 559 23.26 15.16 5.87
CA VAL A 559 24.61 15.36 6.42
C VAL A 559 25.51 14.17 6.07
N PRO A 560 26.68 14.37 5.44
CA PRO A 560 27.62 13.29 5.20
C PRO A 560 28.23 12.72 6.50
N ILE A 561 28.28 11.40 6.59
CA ILE A 561 29.02 10.67 7.61
C ILE A 561 30.37 10.30 7.01
N ASN A 562 31.47 10.55 7.74
CA ASN A 562 32.83 10.22 7.30
C ASN A 562 33.16 8.74 7.52
N ALA A 563 32.34 7.86 6.94
CA ALA A 563 32.47 6.40 6.98
C ALA A 563 31.81 5.78 5.73
N LEU A 564 32.20 4.55 5.42
CA LEU A 564 31.62 3.74 4.35
C LEU A 564 30.87 2.53 4.94
N THR A 565 29.92 1.96 4.21
CA THR A 565 29.26 0.72 4.62
C THR A 565 30.23 -0.47 4.66
N PRO A 566 30.12 -1.41 5.62
CA PRO A 566 29.15 -1.44 6.72
C PRO A 566 29.55 -0.52 7.90
N TYR A 567 28.59 0.18 8.50
CA TYR A 567 28.83 1.11 9.61
C TYR A 567 27.62 1.29 10.54
N THR A 568 27.87 1.58 11.83
CA THR A 568 26.82 1.85 12.82
C THR A 568 26.87 3.30 13.29
N ILE A 569 25.85 4.08 12.93
CA ILE A 569 25.65 5.45 13.40
C ILE A 569 25.04 5.40 14.81
N ASN A 570 25.79 5.87 15.80
CA ASN A 570 25.38 5.86 17.21
C ASN A 570 24.78 7.22 17.63
N ASN A 571 23.92 7.20 18.66
CA ASN A 571 23.25 8.39 19.22
C ASN A 571 22.34 9.15 18.23
N VAL A 572 21.74 8.45 17.27
CA VAL A 572 20.70 9.01 16.40
C VAL A 572 19.47 9.32 17.23
N VAL A 573 18.83 10.48 17.04
CA VAL A 573 17.62 10.87 17.79
C VAL A 573 16.50 9.84 17.56
N ALA A 574 15.63 9.63 18.56
CA ALA A 574 14.46 8.79 18.35
C ALA A 574 13.44 9.51 17.45
N GLY A 575 13.08 8.90 16.31
CA GLY A 575 12.30 9.54 15.26
C GLY A 575 12.44 8.85 13.91
N THR A 576 12.04 9.52 12.83
CA THR A 576 12.20 9.03 11.46
C THR A 576 13.21 9.90 10.72
N HIS A 577 14.27 9.27 10.22
CA HIS A 577 15.42 9.90 9.57
C HIS A 577 15.52 9.51 8.10
N THR A 578 16.12 10.36 7.27
CA THR A 578 16.38 10.05 5.85
C THR A 578 17.81 9.57 5.68
N LEU A 579 17.97 8.28 5.37
CA LEU A 579 19.28 7.70 5.06
C LEU A 579 19.47 7.65 3.53
N VAL A 580 20.64 8.10 3.05
CA VAL A 580 21.03 8.04 1.64
C VAL A 580 22.41 7.40 1.53
N LEU A 581 22.58 6.45 0.61
CA LEU A 581 23.81 5.73 0.35
C LEU A 581 24.24 5.92 -1.11
N ALA A 582 25.51 6.28 -1.32
CA ALA A 582 26.05 6.58 -2.65
C ALA A 582 27.37 5.85 -2.90
N LEU A 583 27.39 5.00 -3.93
CA LEU A 583 28.56 4.26 -4.38
C LEU A 583 28.82 4.54 -5.87
N THR A 584 30.09 4.75 -6.24
CA THR A 584 30.49 4.98 -7.63
C THR A 584 30.05 3.82 -8.52
N GLY A 585 29.37 4.11 -9.63
CA GLY A 585 28.79 3.10 -10.51
C GLY A 585 27.36 2.67 -10.14
N TYR A 586 26.83 3.05 -8.98
CA TYR A 586 25.50 2.66 -8.50
C TYR A 586 24.53 3.85 -8.40
N LEU A 587 23.23 3.56 -8.48
CA LEU A 587 22.19 4.55 -8.18
C LEU A 587 22.21 4.87 -6.69
N ASP A 588 22.04 6.15 -6.36
CA ASP A 588 21.91 6.63 -4.99
C ASP A 588 20.67 5.97 -4.34
N TRP A 589 20.89 5.13 -3.34
CA TRP A 589 19.84 4.44 -2.58
C TRP A 589 19.34 5.36 -1.47
N SER A 590 18.04 5.36 -1.17
CA SER A 590 17.49 6.18 -0.08
C SER A 590 16.26 5.56 0.56
N ALA A 591 16.14 5.71 1.88
CA ALA A 591 14.97 5.28 2.64
C ALA A 591 14.74 6.14 3.88
N SER A 592 13.49 6.13 4.36
CA SER A 592 13.13 6.65 5.68
C SER A 592 13.31 5.55 6.72
N VAL A 593 14.20 5.76 7.69
CA VAL A 593 14.56 4.82 8.76
C VAL A 593 13.92 5.29 10.06
N HIS A 594 13.15 4.43 10.74
CA HIS A 594 12.60 4.74 12.06
C HIS A 594 13.51 4.22 13.17
N VAL A 595 13.94 5.11 14.07
CA VAL A 595 14.82 4.82 15.20
C VAL A 595 14.02 4.90 16.49
N ALA A 596 13.83 3.75 17.15
CA ALA A 596 13.21 3.71 18.48
C ALA A 596 14.23 4.06 19.58
N PRO A 597 13.81 4.66 20.72
CA PRO A 597 14.73 5.12 21.75
C PRO A 597 15.37 3.94 22.51
N GLY A 598 16.69 3.81 22.41
CA GLY A 598 17.48 2.74 23.01
C GLY A 598 17.66 1.49 22.14
N GLU A 599 17.15 1.50 20.90
CA GLU A 599 17.22 0.38 19.97
C GLU A 599 18.12 0.71 18.76
N THR A 600 18.57 -0.32 18.04
CA THR A 600 19.28 -0.18 16.76
C THR A 600 18.32 -0.51 15.62
N ALA A 601 18.16 0.42 14.68
CA ALA A 601 17.49 0.14 13.41
C ALA A 601 18.50 -0.49 12.45
N GLU A 602 18.25 -1.72 12.00
CA GLU A 602 19.05 -2.38 10.97
C GLU A 602 18.57 -1.95 9.57
N VAL A 603 19.50 -1.60 8.69
CA VAL A 603 19.24 -1.25 7.30
C VAL A 603 20.21 -2.02 6.41
N ASP A 604 19.67 -2.88 5.55
CA ASP A 604 20.41 -3.50 4.46
C ASP A 604 19.96 -2.93 3.11
N ALA A 605 20.92 -2.47 2.31
CA ALA A 605 20.67 -1.70 1.09
C ALA A 605 21.27 -2.40 -0.15
N PRO A 606 20.48 -3.20 -0.89
CA PRO A 606 20.90 -3.68 -2.20
C PRO A 606 21.02 -2.49 -3.16
N LEU A 607 22.23 -2.22 -3.64
CA LEU A 607 22.51 -1.08 -4.52
C LEU A 607 22.29 -1.51 -5.97
N ILE A 608 21.43 -0.80 -6.67
CA ILE A 608 21.17 -1.04 -8.10
C ILE A 608 22.26 -0.33 -8.89
N HIS A 609 23.00 -1.07 -9.71
CA HIS A 609 24.02 -0.52 -10.60
C HIS A 609 23.39 0.57 -11.50
N ARG A 610 24.07 1.69 -11.77
CA ARG A 610 23.55 2.72 -12.67
C ARG A 610 23.26 2.06 -14.03
N PRO A 611 22.04 2.24 -14.60
CA PRO A 611 21.75 1.72 -15.92
C PRO A 611 22.76 2.30 -16.90
N ILE A 612 23.42 1.43 -17.63
CA ILE A 612 24.34 1.81 -18.69
C ILE A 612 23.64 1.68 -20.04
N ARG A 613 24.04 2.51 -21.01
CA ARG A 613 23.63 2.36 -22.40
C ARG A 613 24.83 1.91 -23.20
N ALA A 614 24.65 0.95 -24.11
CA ALA A 614 25.76 0.39 -24.88
C ALA A 614 25.41 0.22 -26.35
N GLY A 615 26.38 0.41 -27.24
CA GLY A 615 26.28 -0.05 -28.62
C GLY A 615 26.17 -1.57 -28.64
N ILE A 616 27.09 -2.25 -27.95
CA ILE A 616 27.03 -3.69 -27.68
C ILE A 616 27.15 -3.91 -26.17
N TYR A 617 26.14 -4.53 -25.56
CA TYR A 617 26.16 -5.00 -24.18
C TYR A 617 26.39 -6.51 -24.13
N MET A 618 27.30 -6.96 -23.26
CA MET A 618 27.62 -8.37 -23.06
C MET A 618 27.60 -8.69 -21.56
N ASN A 619 26.81 -9.67 -21.14
CA ASN A 619 26.74 -10.11 -19.75
C ASN A 619 26.68 -11.64 -19.65
N ASN A 620 27.51 -12.23 -18.79
CA ASN A 620 27.69 -13.69 -18.69
C ASN A 620 27.98 -14.36 -20.06
N ALA A 621 28.59 -13.62 -20.99
CA ALA A 621 28.86 -14.02 -22.35
C ALA A 621 30.26 -14.62 -22.51
N SER A 622 30.41 -15.64 -23.36
CA SER A 622 31.72 -16.27 -23.55
C SER A 622 32.03 -16.75 -24.96
N ASN A 623 33.30 -16.64 -25.35
CA ASN A 623 33.82 -16.99 -26.68
C ASN A 623 33.11 -16.28 -27.85
N CYS A 624 32.49 -15.13 -27.61
CA CYS A 624 31.83 -14.35 -28.65
C CYS A 624 32.85 -13.46 -29.40
N VAL A 625 32.62 -13.22 -30.68
CA VAL A 625 33.52 -12.49 -31.58
C VAL A 625 32.80 -11.27 -32.15
N ILE A 626 33.31 -10.08 -31.85
CA ILE A 626 32.81 -8.79 -32.31
C ILE A 626 33.84 -8.24 -33.30
N ILE A 627 33.63 -8.43 -34.61
CA ILE A 627 34.66 -8.19 -35.64
C ILE A 627 34.22 -7.21 -36.74
N SER A 628 35.11 -6.32 -37.16
CA SER A 628 34.91 -5.34 -38.25
C SER A 628 33.71 -4.37 -38.08
N ASN A 629 33.19 -4.27 -36.85
CA ASN A 629 32.07 -3.40 -36.51
C ASN A 629 32.51 -1.97 -36.25
N ARG A 630 31.67 -1.00 -36.61
CA ARG A 630 31.85 0.43 -36.37
C ARG A 630 30.79 0.91 -35.37
N ILE A 631 31.11 0.84 -34.08
CA ILE A 631 30.26 1.37 -33.02
C ILE A 631 30.53 2.88 -32.95
N MET A 632 29.50 3.72 -33.04
CA MET A 632 29.70 5.17 -32.95
C MET A 632 28.53 5.95 -32.39
N ASN A 633 28.83 7.17 -31.90
CA ASN A 633 27.87 8.14 -31.37
C ASN A 633 27.06 7.67 -30.15
N ILE A 634 27.45 6.58 -29.47
CA ILE A 634 26.72 6.04 -28.32
C ILE A 634 26.87 6.99 -27.13
N THR A 635 25.87 7.84 -26.94
CA THR A 635 25.93 9.04 -26.09
C THR A 635 24.64 9.22 -25.29
N THR A 636 24.61 10.19 -24.38
CA THR A 636 23.44 10.46 -23.54
C THR A 636 23.45 11.89 -22.99
N THR A 637 22.27 12.48 -22.88
CA THR A 637 22.01 13.77 -22.18
C THR A 637 21.45 13.57 -20.77
N VAL A 638 21.17 12.32 -20.38
CA VAL A 638 20.63 11.93 -19.07
C VAL A 638 21.64 11.04 -18.31
N ASN A 639 21.43 10.88 -16.99
CA ASN A 639 22.38 10.31 -16.01
C ASN A 639 22.61 8.78 -16.12
N TYR A 640 22.79 8.26 -17.33
CA TYR A 640 23.28 6.90 -17.61
C TYR A 640 24.73 6.97 -18.07
N SER A 641 25.50 5.89 -17.91
CA SER A 641 26.82 5.80 -18.55
C SER A 641 26.66 5.25 -19.96
N ALA A 642 26.95 6.06 -20.98
CA ALA A 642 26.94 5.60 -22.37
C ALA A 642 28.31 4.99 -22.76
N VAL A 643 28.30 3.87 -23.49
CA VAL A 643 29.47 3.03 -23.77
C VAL A 643 29.42 2.54 -25.22
N GLY A 644 30.55 2.44 -25.92
CA GLY A 644 30.60 1.71 -27.19
C GLY A 644 30.33 0.22 -27.00
N ILE A 645 31.22 -0.47 -26.29
CA ILE A 645 31.08 -1.90 -25.93
C ILE A 645 31.21 -2.07 -24.42
N ALA A 646 30.26 -2.74 -23.78
CA ALA A 646 30.23 -2.92 -22.34
C ALA A 646 30.15 -4.42 -21.97
N ILE A 647 31.02 -4.87 -21.06
CA ILE A 647 31.27 -6.29 -20.78
C ILE A 647 31.25 -6.58 -19.27
N TYR A 648 30.35 -7.48 -18.84
CA TYR A 648 30.14 -7.87 -17.44
C TYR A 648 30.20 -9.39 -17.28
N ASN A 649 30.90 -9.89 -16.26
CA ASN A 649 31.03 -11.32 -15.93
C ASN A 649 31.29 -12.23 -17.14
N SER A 650 32.08 -11.76 -18.11
CA SER A 650 32.16 -12.36 -19.45
C SER A 650 33.61 -12.67 -19.83
N SER A 651 33.87 -13.86 -20.40
CA SER A 651 35.24 -14.38 -20.58
C SER A 651 35.50 -15.00 -21.95
N GLY A 652 36.74 -14.87 -22.44
CA GLY A 652 37.18 -15.46 -23.70
C GLY A 652 36.67 -14.77 -24.97
N ASN A 653 36.04 -13.59 -24.85
CA ASN A 653 35.47 -12.86 -25.98
C ASN A 653 36.53 -12.03 -26.72
N ALA A 654 36.36 -11.83 -28.03
CA ALA A 654 37.26 -11.05 -28.86
C ALA A 654 36.55 -9.83 -29.47
N ILE A 655 37.19 -8.66 -29.39
CA ILE A 655 36.81 -7.43 -30.10
C ILE A 655 37.94 -7.14 -31.10
N GLN A 656 37.67 -7.25 -32.39
CA GLN A 656 38.70 -7.33 -33.43
C GLN A 656 38.44 -6.39 -34.62
N ASN A 657 39.48 -5.69 -35.09
CA ASN A 657 39.51 -4.94 -36.34
C ASN A 657 38.35 -3.93 -36.52
N GLY A 658 37.76 -3.48 -35.41
CA GLY A 658 36.61 -2.60 -35.38
C GLY A 658 36.98 -1.13 -35.17
N ALA A 659 35.95 -0.29 -35.06
CA ALA A 659 36.11 1.09 -34.65
C ALA A 659 35.06 1.46 -33.60
N ILE A 660 35.50 2.17 -32.55
CA ILE A 660 34.66 2.66 -31.45
C ILE A 660 34.88 4.16 -31.34
N ILE A 661 33.94 4.95 -31.89
CA ILE A 661 34.14 6.37 -32.19
C ILE A 661 33.06 7.27 -31.56
N ASN A 662 33.47 8.30 -30.81
CA ASN A 662 32.56 9.33 -30.29
C ASN A 662 31.44 8.78 -29.39
N CYS A 663 31.76 7.78 -28.57
CA CYS A 663 30.88 7.27 -27.51
C CYS A 663 31.19 7.95 -26.17
N GLY A 664 30.37 7.71 -25.13
CA GLY A 664 30.63 8.19 -23.77
C GLY A 664 31.95 7.65 -23.21
N GLN A 665 32.02 6.34 -22.96
CA GLN A 665 33.25 5.54 -22.90
C GLN A 665 33.38 4.69 -24.18
N GLY A 666 34.60 4.30 -24.56
CA GLY A 666 34.84 3.42 -25.71
C GLY A 666 34.46 1.97 -25.40
N ILE A 667 35.37 1.22 -24.78
CA ILE A 667 35.13 -0.14 -24.28
C ILE A 667 35.25 -0.13 -22.74
N TRP A 668 34.27 -0.68 -22.04
CA TRP A 668 34.32 -0.88 -20.59
C TRP A 668 34.12 -2.36 -20.27
N ILE A 669 35.10 -2.97 -19.59
CA ILE A 669 34.99 -4.29 -19.00
C ILE A 669 34.94 -4.12 -17.47
N ALA A 670 33.84 -4.54 -16.86
CA ALA A 670 33.63 -4.46 -15.41
C ALA A 670 34.15 -5.71 -14.69
N SER A 671 33.91 -6.89 -15.29
CA SER A 671 34.39 -8.16 -14.75
C SER A 671 34.47 -9.25 -15.81
N GLY A 672 35.39 -10.20 -15.63
CA GLY A 672 35.62 -11.31 -16.55
C GLY A 672 37.09 -11.59 -16.78
N SER A 673 37.39 -12.50 -17.72
CA SER A 673 38.76 -12.97 -17.94
C SER A 673 39.08 -13.45 -19.35
N ALA A 674 40.37 -13.38 -19.72
CA ALA A 674 40.88 -13.89 -21.00
C ALA A 674 40.20 -13.30 -22.26
N ASN A 675 39.59 -12.12 -22.15
CA ASN A 675 39.07 -11.38 -23.30
C ASN A 675 40.22 -10.78 -24.12
N ARG A 676 39.94 -10.41 -25.38
CA ARG A 676 40.90 -9.80 -26.30
C ARG A 676 40.33 -8.53 -26.93
N ILE A 677 41.16 -7.49 -27.01
CA ILE A 677 40.88 -6.24 -27.72
C ILE A 677 42.06 -6.05 -28.69
N GLU A 678 41.81 -6.20 -29.99
CA GLU A 678 42.86 -6.37 -31.02
C GLU A 678 42.55 -5.58 -32.31
N GLY A 679 43.52 -4.82 -32.82
CA GLY A 679 43.39 -4.13 -34.12
C GLY A 679 42.32 -3.02 -34.20
N ASN A 680 41.78 -2.54 -33.07
CA ASN A 680 40.64 -1.61 -33.07
C ASN A 680 41.06 -0.15 -33.11
N ARG A 681 40.28 0.68 -33.84
CA ARG A 681 40.39 2.14 -33.79
C ARG A 681 39.45 2.74 -32.74
N ILE A 682 40.00 3.12 -31.59
CA ILE A 682 39.26 3.64 -30.43
C ILE A 682 39.48 5.15 -30.35
N GLN A 683 38.47 5.95 -30.76
CA GLN A 683 38.67 7.37 -31.06
C GLN A 683 37.62 8.32 -30.47
N ASN A 684 38.06 9.49 -29.98
CA ASN A 684 37.22 10.61 -29.52
C ASN A 684 36.16 10.24 -28.46
N ASN A 685 36.36 9.19 -27.67
CA ASN A 685 35.40 8.81 -26.63
C ASN A 685 35.56 9.77 -25.43
N SER A 686 34.50 10.52 -25.10
CA SER A 686 34.66 11.81 -24.41
C SER A 686 33.44 12.33 -23.61
N ILE A 687 32.71 11.47 -22.89
CA ILE A 687 31.84 11.91 -21.78
C ILE A 687 32.11 11.05 -20.55
N ALA A 688 32.92 11.57 -19.61
CA ALA A 688 33.32 10.88 -18.37
C ALA A 688 33.80 9.43 -18.60
N GLY A 689 34.50 9.20 -19.71
CA GLY A 689 34.64 7.87 -20.29
C GLY A 689 35.93 7.65 -21.04
N THR A 690 36.65 6.64 -20.58
CA THR A 690 37.93 6.21 -21.13
C THR A 690 37.78 5.56 -22.50
N GLY A 691 38.84 5.56 -23.31
CA GLY A 691 38.94 4.74 -24.53
C GLY A 691 38.78 3.23 -24.23
N VAL A 692 39.60 2.68 -23.35
CA VAL A 692 39.39 1.35 -22.72
C VAL A 692 39.46 1.47 -21.20
N ARG A 693 38.41 1.03 -20.50
CA ARG A 693 38.36 0.95 -19.03
C ARG A 693 38.21 -0.50 -18.56
N LEU A 694 39.15 -0.97 -17.77
CA LEU A 694 39.10 -2.28 -17.09
C LEU A 694 38.96 -2.04 -15.58
N GLU A 695 37.97 -2.65 -14.94
CA GLU A 695 37.78 -2.57 -13.49
C GLU A 695 38.45 -3.73 -12.75
N SER A 696 38.48 -3.69 -11.42
CA SER A 696 39.17 -4.66 -10.57
C SER A 696 38.67 -6.11 -10.67
N GLY A 697 37.49 -6.33 -11.24
CA GLY A 697 36.97 -7.66 -11.59
C GLY A 697 37.55 -8.26 -12.87
N VAL A 698 38.44 -7.56 -13.58
CA VAL A 698 38.98 -7.96 -14.89
C VAL A 698 40.38 -8.54 -14.75
N THR A 699 40.60 -9.73 -15.31
CA THR A 699 41.92 -10.38 -15.29
C THR A 699 42.34 -11.02 -16.60
N ASN A 700 43.65 -11.15 -16.84
CA ASN A 700 44.21 -11.87 -17.99
C ASN A 700 43.67 -11.38 -19.36
N THR A 701 43.19 -10.14 -19.46
CA THR A 701 42.69 -9.57 -20.72
C THR A 701 43.87 -9.09 -21.56
N GLY A 702 43.91 -9.42 -22.85
CA GLY A 702 44.92 -8.95 -23.79
C GLY A 702 44.44 -7.74 -24.59
N ILE A 703 45.23 -6.68 -24.64
CA ILE A 703 44.94 -5.45 -25.39
C ILE A 703 46.15 -5.15 -26.29
N HIS A 704 46.01 -5.37 -27.58
CA HIS A 704 47.14 -5.34 -28.52
C HIS A 704 46.79 -4.75 -29.89
N GLU A 705 47.76 -4.07 -30.51
CA GLU A 705 47.63 -3.51 -31.88
C GLU A 705 46.45 -2.55 -32.08
N ASN A 706 45.93 -1.90 -31.03
CA ASN A 706 44.83 -0.94 -31.13
C ASN A 706 45.34 0.51 -31.29
N CYS A 707 44.55 1.37 -31.94
CA CYS A 707 44.80 2.81 -32.02
C CYS A 707 43.94 3.60 -31.02
N PHE A 708 44.56 4.14 -29.97
CA PHE A 708 43.95 5.04 -29.00
C PHE A 708 44.14 6.50 -29.43
N ILE A 709 43.06 7.12 -29.90
CA ILE A 709 43.10 8.46 -30.51
C ILE A 709 42.17 9.41 -29.76
N ASP A 710 42.74 10.36 -29.05
CA ASP A 710 42.06 11.54 -28.49
C ASP A 710 40.88 11.23 -27.54
N ASN A 711 40.94 10.08 -26.84
CA ASN A 711 39.98 9.73 -25.79
C ASN A 711 40.42 10.31 -24.43
N VAL A 712 39.47 10.59 -23.53
CA VAL A 712 39.76 11.31 -22.27
C VAL A 712 39.23 10.56 -21.03
N PRO A 713 40.05 9.74 -20.34
CA PRO A 713 41.45 9.36 -20.66
C PRO A 713 41.54 8.29 -21.76
N GLN A 714 42.77 7.98 -22.21
CA GLN A 714 43.00 7.01 -23.27
C GLN A 714 42.75 5.56 -22.80
N ALA A 715 43.36 5.17 -21.68
CA ALA A 715 43.16 3.88 -21.03
C ALA A 715 43.11 4.04 -19.50
N TRP A 716 42.50 3.07 -18.82
CA TRP A 716 42.44 2.94 -17.36
C TRP A 716 42.30 1.45 -17.01
N ASP A 717 43.07 0.95 -16.06
CA ASP A 717 43.16 -0.48 -15.74
C ASP A 717 43.31 -0.72 -14.24
N ASP A 718 42.19 -0.92 -13.55
CA ASP A 718 42.15 -1.31 -12.13
C ASP A 718 42.27 -2.84 -11.94
N GLY A 719 42.44 -3.61 -13.02
CA GLY A 719 42.43 -5.08 -13.02
C GLY A 719 43.76 -5.74 -12.64
N THR A 720 43.88 -7.05 -12.88
CA THR A 720 45.09 -7.83 -12.53
C THR A 720 45.53 -8.78 -13.64
N TYR A 721 46.84 -8.79 -13.97
CA TYR A 721 47.43 -9.60 -15.06
C TYR A 721 46.86 -9.29 -16.46
N ASN A 722 46.30 -8.10 -16.67
CA ASN A 722 45.97 -7.62 -18.01
C ASN A 722 47.27 -7.25 -18.76
N ASN A 723 47.29 -7.50 -20.06
CA ASN A 723 48.51 -7.43 -20.87
C ASN A 723 48.33 -6.45 -22.04
N TRP A 724 49.09 -5.35 -21.99
CA TRP A 724 49.06 -4.27 -22.97
C TRP A 724 50.36 -4.32 -23.80
N VAL A 725 50.22 -4.58 -25.11
CA VAL A 725 51.36 -4.79 -26.02
C VAL A 725 51.09 -4.08 -27.35
N SER A 726 52.04 -3.30 -27.83
CA SER A 726 52.04 -2.71 -29.17
C SER A 726 50.75 -1.96 -29.52
N ASN A 727 50.26 -1.10 -28.62
CA ASN A 727 49.17 -0.18 -28.95
C ASN A 727 49.75 1.17 -29.45
N PHE A 728 48.98 1.89 -30.26
CA PHE A 728 49.30 3.26 -30.69
C PHE A 728 48.53 4.28 -29.84
N TRP A 729 49.16 5.42 -29.52
CA TRP A 729 48.58 6.44 -28.65
C TRP A 729 48.79 7.85 -29.23
N SER A 730 47.73 8.56 -29.64
CA SER A 730 47.86 9.96 -30.13
C SER A 730 48.35 10.93 -29.04
N GLN A 731 47.99 10.65 -27.79
CA GLN A 731 48.66 11.11 -26.58
C GLN A 731 48.79 9.91 -25.62
N PRO A 732 49.95 9.67 -25.00
CA PRO A 732 50.12 8.55 -24.07
C PRO A 732 49.29 8.67 -22.78
N PRO A 733 48.84 7.55 -22.19
CA PRO A 733 47.98 7.55 -21.01
C PRO A 733 48.73 8.11 -19.78
N GLY A 734 48.15 9.10 -19.11
CA GLY A 734 48.82 9.76 -17.99
C GLY A 734 49.88 10.81 -18.39
N GLY A 735 49.92 11.24 -19.66
CA GLY A 735 50.63 12.45 -20.10
C GLY A 735 51.73 12.22 -21.14
N THR A 736 52.29 13.33 -21.63
CA THR A 736 53.29 13.31 -22.72
C THR A 736 54.49 12.41 -22.40
N GLY A 737 54.66 11.33 -23.17
CA GLY A 737 55.76 10.38 -23.02
C GLY A 737 55.60 9.35 -21.90
N ASN A 738 54.44 9.27 -21.25
CA ASN A 738 54.15 8.27 -20.22
C ASN A 738 53.26 7.15 -20.78
N TYR A 739 53.76 5.92 -20.83
CA TYR A 739 52.97 4.74 -21.27
C TYR A 739 52.42 3.91 -20.10
N THR A 740 52.49 4.45 -18.87
CA THR A 740 51.91 3.84 -17.67
C THR A 740 50.41 4.14 -17.61
N ILE A 741 49.59 3.10 -17.61
CA ILE A 741 48.13 3.22 -17.63
C ILE A 741 47.65 3.48 -16.19
N PRO A 742 46.87 4.54 -15.93
CA PRO A 742 46.33 4.79 -14.59
C PRO A 742 45.42 3.66 -14.11
N GLY A 743 45.55 3.31 -12.82
CA GLY A 743 44.78 2.25 -12.18
C GLY A 743 45.63 1.45 -11.19
N ALA A 744 45.57 0.12 -11.28
CA ALA A 744 46.34 -0.79 -10.45
C ALA A 744 47.85 -0.76 -10.76
N ALA A 745 48.68 -1.09 -9.77
CA ALA A 745 50.13 -0.98 -9.88
C ALA A 745 50.74 -2.06 -10.79
N GLY A 746 50.99 -1.71 -12.05
CA GLY A 746 51.76 -2.53 -12.99
C GLY A 746 51.38 -2.39 -14.46
N SER A 747 50.20 -1.84 -14.78
CA SER A 747 49.73 -1.74 -16.16
C SER A 747 50.48 -0.66 -16.95
N ALA A 748 51.22 -1.08 -17.97
CA ALA A 748 51.90 -0.21 -18.92
C ALA A 748 51.91 -0.89 -20.30
N ASP A 749 51.83 -0.09 -21.36
CA ASP A 749 51.89 -0.60 -22.73
C ASP A 749 53.35 -0.92 -23.11
N THR A 750 53.60 -2.17 -23.46
CA THR A 750 54.94 -2.66 -23.82
C THR A 750 55.10 -2.72 -25.33
N ASP A 751 56.28 -2.34 -25.86
CA ASP A 751 56.57 -2.35 -27.30
C ASP A 751 55.56 -1.53 -28.16
N HIS A 752 55.15 -0.36 -27.64
CA HIS A 752 54.18 0.56 -28.24
C HIS A 752 54.50 0.95 -29.70
N LEU A 753 53.46 1.24 -30.48
CA LEU A 753 53.60 1.57 -31.91
C LEU A 753 53.72 3.09 -32.13
N ASP A 754 54.68 3.50 -32.96
CA ASP A 754 54.85 4.89 -33.45
C ASP A 754 53.73 5.34 -34.40
N VAL A 755 53.03 4.39 -35.04
CA VAL A 755 52.00 4.63 -36.06
C VAL A 755 50.79 3.75 -35.80
N CYS A 756 49.59 4.33 -35.90
CA CYS A 756 48.34 3.58 -35.84
C CYS A 756 48.29 2.50 -36.94
N PRO A 757 48.21 1.20 -36.60
CA PRO A 757 47.91 0.17 -37.59
C PRO A 757 46.56 0.47 -38.24
N LEU A 758 46.52 0.45 -39.58
CA LEU A 758 45.30 0.71 -40.33
C LEU A 758 44.44 -0.56 -40.36
N PRO A 759 43.17 -0.50 -39.92
CA PRO A 759 42.18 -1.54 -40.21
C PRO A 759 41.66 -1.44 -41.65
#